data_AF-A0A6L6PU69-F1
#
_entry.id   AF-A0A6L6PU69-F1
#
_cell.length_a   1.000
_cell.length_b   1.000
_cell.length_c   1.000
_cell.angle_alpha   90.00
_cell.angle_beta   90.00
_cell.angle_gamma   90.00
#
_symmetry.space_group_name_H-M   'P 1'
#
loop_
_entity.id
_entity.type
_entity.pdbx_description
1 polymer ?
#
loop_
_entity_poly.entity_id
_entity_poly.type
_entity_poly.pdbx_seq_one_letter_code
_entity_poly.pdbx_strand_id
1 'polypeptide(L)'
;MATVTQVNTTTTSGQNYIDALLFPSKSPDWNYVTGGTANTIYYTFSVAGNNETNNSDILSAPLAFSTSQQAATRTAIAYLTQLTGITFTETTDTAKAQVHFANINISGANTAGLCSSGYSYSYQSNTVTSYSASAYVYLDNVEWGSDNANLTAGTQGYETLLHELGHMLGLKHPFDDSPNLPTATDNTNYTLMSYTQTGATKSVFQEYDIAALKWIYGGDGLGGALGVNSTTGARWLAGTSTADALTGTSGDDILEGDGGNDTLNGGAGTDTAYYNGARSAYTVSQVNATTWTVTGSEGTDTLANMEKLRFTDGTITLASLVADTTPPVVPTLAVSAGTSNARPLFSGTTEAGAKVEVFDGTVSLGTATANSSGTWLLTPATLADGSHTITAKATDAAGNTSAASTPKSVIIDATPPVVPTLVVGSGVSNTRPSFSGVTEAGAKVEVFDGTVSLGTATANTSGAWSLTPSDLASGTHSITAKATDAAGNTSAATAAQSISVVTTDTTAPDAPTVNVSAGIASNRPLISGIAEAGSKVSVYDGTQSLGTATAGANGTWSLTPDLLANGNHSITAKATDAAGNTSLASAVRAVTIASPLNITGTAEGNTLSATAGNNYIDGGAGTDSVSFSGNRANFTVKKTATGFTVTDTVGSGGTDTLVNIERLTFSDKLAVGLDIDGNGGQAYRIYQAAFDRAPDLAGLGYWIGRMDAGASLREVAQGFVGSDEFAIRYGGGNPTNFDYITKLYNNVLHRPAETNGFNYWLDVMDTNRATRAEVLAYFSESSENQAQVIGSITNGFDFTPYTG
;
A
#
# COMPACT_ATOMS: atom_id res chain seq x y z
N MET A 1 -49.01 -12.07 47.12
CA MET A 1 -50.08 -11.14 47.57
C MET A 1 -50.22 -9.97 46.60
N ALA A 2 -51.19 -10.03 45.70
CA ALA A 2 -51.78 -8.84 45.09
C ALA A 2 -53.21 -8.76 45.62
N THR A 3 -53.48 -7.72 46.39
CA THR A 3 -54.83 -7.39 46.88
C THR A 3 -55.69 -6.99 45.68
N VAL A 4 -56.81 -7.68 45.42
CA VAL A 4 -57.84 -7.18 44.50
C VAL A 4 -58.59 -6.05 45.19
N THR A 5 -58.06 -4.84 45.12
CA THR A 5 -58.72 -3.61 45.58
C THR A 5 -59.32 -2.79 44.41
N GLN A 6 -59.42 -3.34 43.20
CA GLN A 6 -59.81 -2.59 42.01
C GLN A 6 -61.04 -3.11 41.23
N VAL A 7 -62.01 -3.75 41.90
CA VAL A 7 -63.39 -3.81 41.34
C VAL A 7 -64.08 -2.42 41.47
N ASN A 8 -63.49 -1.51 42.22
CA ASN A 8 -64.08 -0.26 42.69
C ASN A 8 -63.52 0.98 41.96
N THR A 9 -62.50 0.83 41.10
CA THR A 9 -61.77 1.96 40.49
C THR A 9 -61.60 1.88 38.97
N THR A 10 -62.19 0.91 38.27
CA THR A 10 -62.49 1.10 36.86
C THR A 10 -63.52 2.21 36.76
N THR A 11 -63.08 3.37 36.29
CA THR A 11 -63.96 4.47 35.92
C THR A 11 -65.07 3.94 35.02
N THR A 12 -66.30 4.11 35.48
CA THR A 12 -67.51 4.11 34.68
C THR A 12 -67.39 5.15 33.57
N SER A 13 -66.74 4.77 32.46
CA SER A 13 -66.76 5.48 31.20
C SER A 13 -66.92 4.46 30.09
N GLY A 14 -68.17 4.04 29.91
CA GLY A 14 -68.69 3.45 28.68
C GLY A 14 -67.98 2.20 28.15
N GLN A 15 -68.35 1.02 28.66
CA GLN A 15 -68.66 -0.17 27.82
C GLN A 15 -69.17 -1.42 28.60
N ASN A 16 -70.00 -1.26 29.64
CA ASN A 16 -70.93 -2.33 30.04
C ASN A 16 -72.14 -2.35 29.09
N TYR A 17 -71.87 -2.68 27.83
CA TYR A 17 -72.82 -2.65 26.70
C TYR A 17 -72.63 -3.88 25.79
N ILE A 18 -72.39 -5.06 26.36
CA ILE A 18 -72.09 -6.26 25.56
C ILE A 18 -73.35 -6.94 24.97
N ASP A 19 -74.57 -6.52 25.34
CA ASP A 19 -75.80 -7.03 24.70
C ASP A 19 -76.66 -5.99 23.94
N ALA A 20 -76.43 -4.69 24.07
CA ALA A 20 -77.20 -3.70 23.31
C ALA A 20 -76.63 -3.39 21.91
N LEU A 21 -75.54 -4.04 21.49
CA LEU A 21 -74.87 -3.78 20.21
C LEU A 21 -75.01 -4.89 19.16
N LEU A 22 -75.70 -6.01 19.46
CA LEU A 22 -75.89 -7.10 18.49
C LEU A 22 -77.35 -7.42 18.17
N PHE A 23 -78.33 -7.15 19.05
CA PHE A 23 -79.77 -7.29 18.73
C PHE A 23 -80.65 -6.29 19.50
N PRO A 24 -81.04 -5.14 18.91
CA PRO A 24 -81.87 -4.13 19.58
C PRO A 24 -83.30 -4.56 19.92
N SER A 25 -83.74 -5.75 19.50
CA SER A 25 -85.13 -6.23 19.60
C SER A 25 -85.34 -7.41 20.55
N LYS A 26 -84.29 -7.92 21.21
CA LYS A 26 -84.40 -8.92 22.29
C LYS A 26 -83.92 -8.26 23.58
N SER A 27 -84.71 -8.38 24.65
CA SER A 27 -84.45 -7.75 25.95
C SER A 27 -83.07 -8.14 26.50
N PRO A 28 -82.39 -7.28 27.29
CA PRO A 28 -81.08 -7.62 27.84
C PRO A 28 -81.19 -8.78 28.81
N ASP A 29 -80.35 -9.81 28.62
CA ASP A 29 -80.22 -10.88 29.60
C ASP A 29 -79.46 -10.36 30.84
N TRP A 30 -80.24 -10.02 31.87
CA TRP A 30 -79.90 -10.14 33.30
C TRP A 30 -78.60 -9.45 33.78
N ASN A 31 -78.53 -8.12 33.65
CA ASN A 31 -77.56 -7.28 34.37
C ASN A 31 -77.90 -7.18 35.88
N TYR A 32 -77.49 -8.16 36.69
CA TYR A 32 -77.64 -8.11 38.15
C TYR A 32 -76.50 -7.39 38.88
N VAL A 33 -75.63 -6.69 38.17
CA VAL A 33 -74.42 -6.07 38.73
C VAL A 33 -74.35 -4.58 38.40
N THR A 34 -75.31 -3.80 38.91
CA THR A 34 -75.20 -2.34 38.93
C THR A 34 -75.66 -1.76 40.26
N GLY A 35 -74.71 -1.39 41.13
CA GLY A 35 -74.94 -0.42 42.22
C GLY A 35 -74.89 -0.93 43.66
N GLY A 36 -73.68 -1.02 44.24
CA GLY A 36 -73.41 -0.46 45.59
C GLY A 36 -73.63 -1.28 46.87
N THR A 37 -74.32 -2.42 46.87
CA THR A 37 -74.38 -3.34 48.05
C THR A 37 -74.67 -4.77 47.59
N ALA A 38 -74.23 -5.79 48.35
CA ALA A 38 -74.36 -7.20 48.01
C ALA A 38 -75.79 -7.58 47.62
N ASN A 39 -75.99 -7.99 46.36
CA ASN A 39 -77.28 -8.39 45.82
C ASN A 39 -77.60 -9.81 46.28
N THR A 40 -78.61 -9.98 47.16
CA THR A 40 -79.13 -11.31 47.51
C THR A 40 -80.13 -11.77 46.44
N ILE A 41 -79.86 -12.93 45.82
CA ILE A 41 -80.79 -13.62 44.91
C ILE A 41 -81.49 -14.73 45.70
N TYR A 42 -82.82 -14.64 45.79
CA TYR A 42 -83.67 -15.65 46.37
C TYR A 42 -84.07 -16.68 45.31
N TYR A 43 -83.84 -17.96 45.61
CA TYR A 43 -84.22 -19.05 44.73
C TYR A 43 -85.10 -20.08 45.43
N THR A 44 -85.83 -20.88 44.65
CA THR A 44 -86.66 -21.97 45.18
C THR A 44 -86.69 -23.17 44.24
N PHE A 45 -86.92 -24.36 44.79
CA PHE A 45 -87.18 -25.60 44.04
C PHE A 45 -88.68 -25.91 43.89
N SER A 46 -89.52 -24.98 44.32
CA SER A 46 -90.97 -25.10 44.20
C SER A 46 -91.44 -24.84 42.77
N VAL A 47 -92.37 -25.66 42.29
CA VAL A 47 -93.06 -25.45 41.00
C VAL A 47 -94.38 -24.69 41.17
N ALA A 48 -94.72 -24.25 42.39
CA ALA A 48 -95.96 -23.53 42.68
C ALA A 48 -95.84 -22.04 42.32
N GLY A 49 -96.52 -21.63 41.25
CA GLY A 49 -96.47 -20.28 40.69
C GLY A 49 -96.02 -20.20 39.23
N ASN A 50 -96.08 -21.33 38.48
CA ASN A 50 -95.65 -21.37 37.09
C ASN A 50 -96.40 -20.35 36.20
N ASN A 51 -95.69 -19.32 35.75
CA ASN A 51 -96.20 -18.30 34.83
C ASN A 51 -95.85 -18.56 33.36
N GLU A 52 -95.17 -19.67 33.06
CA GLU A 52 -94.74 -20.03 31.70
C GLU A 52 -95.82 -20.83 30.96
N THR A 53 -97.03 -20.26 30.81
CA THR A 53 -98.14 -20.90 30.08
C THR A 53 -98.11 -20.64 28.56
N ASN A 54 -97.15 -19.85 28.07
CA ASN A 54 -97.22 -19.25 26.73
C ASN A 54 -96.05 -19.61 25.80
N ASN A 55 -95.22 -20.59 26.13
CA ASN A 55 -94.16 -21.06 25.25
C ASN A 55 -94.63 -22.29 24.44
N SER A 56 -94.51 -22.22 23.10
CA SER A 56 -94.91 -23.29 22.17
C SER A 56 -94.08 -24.55 22.30
N ASP A 57 -92.92 -24.48 22.95
CA ASP A 57 -91.91 -25.53 22.92
C ASP A 57 -91.98 -26.45 24.16
N ILE A 58 -92.82 -26.12 25.13
CA ILE A 58 -93.01 -26.91 26.36
C ILE A 58 -94.04 -28.02 26.12
N LEU A 59 -93.62 -29.29 26.26
CA LEU A 59 -94.45 -30.47 26.05
C LEU A 59 -95.18 -30.97 27.32
N SER A 60 -94.78 -30.53 28.52
CA SER A 60 -95.39 -30.94 29.79
C SER A 60 -95.32 -29.87 30.89
N ALA A 61 -96.13 -30.02 31.95
CA ALA A 61 -96.02 -29.19 33.14
C ALA A 61 -94.66 -29.39 33.86
N PRO A 62 -94.12 -28.39 34.57
CA PRO A 62 -92.89 -28.51 35.34
C PRO A 62 -92.98 -29.57 36.44
N LEU A 63 -91.90 -30.31 36.62
CA LEU A 63 -91.70 -31.31 37.67
C LEU A 63 -90.67 -30.80 38.69
N ALA A 64 -90.86 -31.10 39.97
CA ALA A 64 -89.89 -30.70 40.99
C ALA A 64 -88.54 -31.41 40.81
N PHE A 65 -87.45 -30.73 41.17
CA PHE A 65 -86.14 -31.36 41.31
C PHE A 65 -86.17 -32.45 42.40
N SER A 66 -85.55 -33.59 42.11
CA SER A 66 -85.32 -34.65 43.10
C SER A 66 -84.37 -34.18 44.21
N THR A 67 -84.37 -34.86 45.37
CA THR A 67 -83.52 -34.48 46.51
C THR A 67 -82.04 -34.42 46.17
N SER A 68 -81.55 -35.34 45.32
CA SER A 68 -80.16 -35.35 44.85
C SER A 68 -79.87 -34.17 43.92
N GLN A 69 -80.79 -33.83 43.01
CA GLN A 69 -80.65 -32.67 42.15
C GLN A 69 -80.64 -31.38 42.96
N GLN A 70 -81.55 -31.21 43.92
CA GLN A 70 -81.55 -30.03 44.79
C GLN A 70 -80.25 -29.90 45.60
N ALA A 71 -79.70 -31.01 46.11
CA ALA A 71 -78.42 -31.00 46.81
C ALA A 71 -77.25 -30.59 45.91
N ALA A 72 -77.23 -31.10 44.67
CA ALA A 72 -76.25 -30.71 43.66
C ALA A 72 -76.37 -29.21 43.28
N THR A 73 -77.60 -28.71 43.08
CA THR A 73 -77.85 -27.29 42.79
C THR A 73 -77.45 -26.39 43.95
N ARG A 74 -77.73 -26.76 45.21
CA ARG A 74 -77.22 -26.01 46.37
C ARG A 74 -75.69 -25.98 46.41
N THR A 75 -75.05 -27.09 46.03
CA THR A 75 -73.58 -27.17 45.95
C THR A 75 -73.04 -26.24 44.86
N ALA A 76 -73.66 -26.25 43.68
CA ALA A 76 -73.32 -25.35 42.58
C ALA A 76 -73.56 -23.87 42.94
N ILE A 77 -74.67 -23.55 43.62
CA ILE A 77 -75.00 -22.20 44.09
C ILE A 77 -74.05 -21.72 45.19
N ALA A 78 -73.68 -22.59 46.14
CA ALA A 78 -72.69 -22.27 47.16
C ALA A 78 -71.33 -21.96 46.52
N TYR A 79 -70.96 -22.73 45.49
CA TYR A 79 -69.78 -22.46 44.68
C TYR A 79 -69.87 -21.10 43.96
N LEU A 80 -70.99 -20.81 43.28
CA LEU A 80 -71.22 -19.50 42.63
C LEU A 80 -71.26 -18.32 43.61
N THR A 81 -71.75 -18.54 44.83
CA THR A 81 -71.75 -17.55 45.92
C THR A 81 -70.33 -17.19 46.32
N GLN A 82 -69.47 -18.19 46.52
CA GLN A 82 -68.05 -18.00 46.84
C GLN A 82 -67.31 -17.29 45.71
N LEU A 83 -67.67 -17.64 44.48
CA LEU A 83 -67.08 -17.12 43.25
C LEU A 83 -67.36 -15.64 42.99
N THR A 84 -68.63 -15.29 43.02
CA THR A 84 -69.12 -13.99 42.54
C THR A 84 -69.33 -13.00 43.68
N GLY A 85 -69.38 -13.48 44.92
CA GLY A 85 -69.80 -12.70 46.08
C GLY A 85 -71.30 -12.39 46.11
N ILE A 86 -72.08 -12.87 45.13
CA ILE A 86 -73.54 -12.74 45.10
C ILE A 86 -74.11 -13.70 46.13
N THR A 87 -74.95 -13.21 47.04
CA THR A 87 -75.55 -14.07 48.06
C THR A 87 -76.77 -14.77 47.50
N PHE A 88 -76.78 -16.10 47.47
CA PHE A 88 -77.96 -16.85 47.09
C PHE A 88 -78.67 -17.39 48.33
N THR A 89 -79.98 -17.18 48.43
CA THR A 89 -80.78 -17.61 49.58
C THR A 89 -81.98 -18.45 49.13
N GLU A 90 -82.03 -19.71 49.56
CA GLU A 90 -83.20 -20.53 49.32
C GLU A 90 -84.40 -20.01 50.12
N THR A 91 -85.56 -19.88 49.48
CA THR A 91 -86.82 -19.47 50.11
C THR A 91 -87.94 -20.46 49.86
N THR A 92 -88.78 -20.68 50.89
CA THR A 92 -90.04 -21.42 50.77
C THR A 92 -91.21 -20.53 50.35
N ASP A 93 -91.03 -19.20 50.36
CA ASP A 93 -92.00 -18.19 49.91
C ASP A 93 -91.81 -17.94 48.41
N THR A 94 -92.62 -18.59 47.58
CA THR A 94 -92.46 -18.59 46.10
C THR A 94 -92.66 -17.22 45.48
N ALA A 95 -93.41 -16.32 46.13
CA ALA A 95 -93.60 -14.95 45.65
C ALA A 95 -92.35 -14.07 45.81
N LYS A 96 -91.39 -14.48 46.66
CA LYS A 96 -90.10 -13.79 46.85
C LYS A 96 -88.96 -14.38 46.02
N ALA A 97 -89.14 -15.59 45.48
CA ALA A 97 -88.12 -16.23 44.68
C ALA A 97 -88.00 -15.54 43.31
N GLN A 98 -86.79 -15.08 42.99
CA GLN A 98 -86.43 -14.55 41.68
C GLN A 98 -86.06 -15.68 40.71
N VAL A 99 -85.58 -16.82 41.22
CA VAL A 99 -85.19 -17.98 40.41
C VAL A 99 -85.91 -19.23 40.90
N HIS A 100 -86.50 -19.97 39.96
CA HIS A 100 -87.22 -21.21 40.24
C HIS A 100 -86.56 -22.36 39.47
N PHE A 101 -86.22 -23.44 40.18
CA PHE A 101 -85.58 -24.63 39.59
C PHE A 101 -86.60 -25.77 39.42
N ALA A 102 -86.75 -26.27 38.19
CA ALA A 102 -87.65 -27.38 37.90
C ALA A 102 -87.16 -28.22 36.72
N ASN A 103 -87.58 -29.47 36.64
CA ASN A 103 -87.38 -30.29 35.45
C ASN A 103 -88.57 -30.08 34.51
N ILE A 104 -88.34 -30.08 33.19
CA ILE A 104 -89.42 -29.92 32.20
C ILE A 104 -89.17 -30.80 30.98
N ASN A 105 -90.18 -31.03 30.14
CA ASN A 105 -90.02 -31.74 28.87
C ASN A 105 -90.18 -30.74 27.71
N ILE A 106 -89.15 -30.56 26.89
CA ILE A 106 -89.13 -29.58 25.77
C ILE A 106 -89.14 -30.31 24.41
N SER A 107 -89.74 -29.69 23.38
CA SER A 107 -89.89 -30.20 22.02
C SER A 107 -88.71 -29.87 21.12
N GLY A 108 -87.82 -30.85 20.86
CA GLY A 108 -87.08 -30.92 19.58
C GLY A 108 -85.82 -30.05 19.43
N ALA A 109 -85.04 -29.84 20.48
CA ALA A 109 -83.65 -29.35 20.36
C ALA A 109 -82.87 -29.73 21.62
N ASN A 110 -81.56 -30.00 21.46
CA ASN A 110 -80.55 -30.24 22.52
C ASN A 110 -80.36 -29.03 23.48
N THR A 111 -81.41 -28.27 23.75
CA THR A 111 -81.43 -27.07 24.57
C THR A 111 -81.73 -27.47 26.00
N ALA A 112 -80.71 -27.44 26.85
CA ALA A 112 -80.93 -27.02 28.23
C ALA A 112 -81.26 -25.50 28.19
N GLY A 113 -82.14 -25.03 29.06
CA GLY A 113 -82.69 -23.68 28.89
C GLY A 113 -83.08 -22.97 30.18
N LEU A 114 -82.57 -21.74 30.29
CA LEU A 114 -83.14 -20.66 31.10
C LEU A 114 -84.28 -20.01 30.32
N CYS A 115 -85.42 -19.75 30.97
CA CYS A 115 -86.43 -18.87 30.39
C CYS A 115 -86.88 -17.79 31.37
N SER A 116 -87.07 -16.59 30.82
CA SER A 116 -87.73 -15.49 31.50
C SER A 116 -88.42 -14.59 30.47
N SER A 117 -89.72 -14.75 30.26
CA SER A 117 -90.44 -13.90 29.32
C SER A 117 -91.23 -12.79 30.03
N GLY A 118 -91.03 -11.53 29.61
CA GLY A 118 -92.11 -10.53 29.59
C GLY A 118 -92.30 -9.52 30.74
N TYR A 119 -91.26 -8.96 31.38
CA TYR A 119 -91.46 -7.99 32.46
C TYR A 119 -90.54 -6.74 32.46
N SER A 120 -91.01 -5.68 33.13
CA SER A 120 -90.54 -4.29 33.00
C SER A 120 -89.68 -3.79 34.18
N TYR A 121 -88.73 -2.91 33.87
CA TYR A 121 -87.92 -2.16 34.83
C TYR A 121 -88.31 -0.68 34.85
N SER A 122 -88.06 0.02 35.96
CA SER A 122 -88.09 1.49 36.04
C SER A 122 -86.77 2.05 36.57
N TYR A 123 -86.40 3.27 36.16
CA TYR A 123 -85.17 3.96 36.59
C TYR A 123 -85.46 5.36 37.14
N GLN A 124 -84.62 5.81 38.08
CA GLN A 124 -84.51 7.22 38.48
C GLN A 124 -83.03 7.57 38.71
N SER A 125 -82.55 8.65 38.07
CA SER A 125 -81.16 9.14 38.19
C SER A 125 -80.09 8.03 38.05
N ASN A 126 -80.23 7.19 37.00
CA ASN A 126 -79.36 6.07 36.69
C ASN A 126 -79.34 4.91 37.72
N THR A 127 -80.33 4.83 38.60
CA THR A 127 -80.54 3.66 39.48
C THR A 127 -81.87 2.98 39.13
N VAL A 128 -81.88 1.65 39.05
CA VAL A 128 -83.12 0.87 38.87
C VAL A 128 -83.96 0.99 40.13
N THR A 129 -85.20 1.46 40.00
CA THR A 129 -86.12 1.70 41.11
C THR A 129 -87.18 0.61 41.30
N SER A 130 -87.48 -0.19 40.27
CA SER A 130 -88.33 -1.37 40.40
C SER A 130 -88.07 -2.38 39.29
N TYR A 131 -88.28 -3.66 39.61
CA TYR A 131 -88.22 -4.79 38.69
C TYR A 131 -89.26 -5.85 39.07
N SER A 132 -89.78 -6.56 38.08
CA SER A 132 -90.52 -7.80 38.27
C SER A 132 -89.83 -8.86 37.42
N ALA A 133 -89.21 -9.90 38.00
CA ALA A 133 -89.11 -11.16 37.28
C ALA A 133 -89.03 -12.35 38.22
N SER A 134 -89.61 -13.42 37.72
CA SER A 134 -89.29 -14.79 38.09
C SER A 134 -88.64 -15.42 36.85
N ALA A 135 -87.37 -15.79 36.95
CA ALA A 135 -86.73 -16.67 35.98
C ALA A 135 -86.97 -18.12 36.39
N TYR A 136 -87.07 -18.98 35.38
CA TYR A 136 -87.01 -20.41 35.59
C TYR A 136 -85.75 -20.98 34.94
N VAL A 137 -85.04 -21.77 35.74
CA VAL A 137 -83.94 -22.60 35.27
C VAL A 137 -84.48 -24.02 35.14
N TYR A 138 -84.46 -24.56 33.92
CA TYR A 138 -84.98 -25.89 33.66
C TYR A 138 -83.91 -26.86 33.16
N LEU A 139 -84.05 -28.12 33.58
CA LEU A 139 -83.34 -29.25 32.99
C LEU A 139 -84.32 -30.07 32.15
N ASP A 140 -84.00 -30.30 30.87
CA ASP A 140 -84.85 -31.10 29.99
C ASP A 140 -84.76 -32.60 30.32
N ASN A 141 -85.89 -33.19 30.65
CA ASN A 141 -85.97 -34.59 31.05
C ASN A 141 -86.14 -35.55 29.86
N VAL A 142 -86.51 -35.07 28.67
CA VAL A 142 -86.75 -35.96 27.51
C VAL A 142 -85.46 -36.29 26.80
N GLU A 143 -84.65 -35.27 26.47
CA GLU A 143 -83.44 -35.46 25.68
C GLU A 143 -82.22 -35.78 26.56
N TRP A 144 -82.18 -35.26 27.80
CA TRP A 144 -81.04 -35.36 28.73
C TRP A 144 -81.36 -36.07 30.05
N GLY A 145 -82.49 -36.77 30.15
CA GLY A 145 -82.99 -37.35 31.40
C GLY A 145 -82.03 -38.32 32.11
N SER A 146 -81.18 -39.05 31.39
CA SER A 146 -80.16 -39.93 32.00
C SER A 146 -79.00 -39.16 32.61
N ASP A 147 -78.61 -38.06 31.98
CA ASP A 147 -77.47 -37.24 32.41
C ASP A 147 -77.92 -36.31 33.55
N ASN A 148 -79.12 -35.73 33.43
CA ASN A 148 -79.73 -34.88 34.45
C ASN A 148 -80.12 -35.62 35.74
N ALA A 149 -80.18 -36.95 35.70
CA ALA A 149 -80.36 -37.78 36.90
C ALA A 149 -79.12 -37.80 37.79
N ASN A 150 -77.92 -37.61 37.22
CA ASN A 150 -76.66 -37.60 37.94
C ASN A 150 -76.00 -36.22 37.83
N LEU A 151 -76.23 -35.39 38.85
CA LEU A 151 -75.63 -34.06 38.97
C LEU A 151 -74.43 -34.09 39.94
N THR A 152 -73.59 -35.12 39.88
CA THR A 152 -72.35 -35.16 40.67
C THR A 152 -71.27 -34.33 39.98
N ALA A 153 -70.45 -33.57 40.72
CA ALA A 153 -69.41 -32.73 40.12
C ALA A 153 -68.51 -33.50 39.12
N GLY A 154 -68.27 -32.92 37.94
CA GLY A 154 -67.50 -33.53 36.84
C GLY A 154 -68.29 -34.50 35.94
N THR A 155 -69.59 -34.72 36.23
CA THR A 155 -70.48 -35.46 35.32
C THR A 155 -71.14 -34.50 34.32
N GLN A 156 -71.52 -35.03 33.16
CA GLN A 156 -72.14 -34.23 32.10
C GLN A 156 -73.41 -33.49 32.56
N GLY A 157 -74.24 -34.11 33.40
CA GLY A 157 -75.40 -33.45 33.98
C GLY A 157 -75.06 -32.28 34.90
N TYR A 158 -73.99 -32.39 35.70
CA TYR A 158 -73.55 -31.29 36.57
C TYR A 158 -72.99 -30.11 35.78
N GLU A 159 -72.27 -30.38 34.69
CA GLU A 159 -71.79 -29.33 33.79
C GLU A 159 -72.96 -28.62 33.10
N THR A 160 -74.01 -29.36 32.68
CA THR A 160 -75.26 -28.77 32.17
C THR A 160 -75.96 -27.91 33.24
N LEU A 161 -75.97 -28.33 34.51
CA LEU A 161 -76.52 -27.49 35.58
C LEU A 161 -75.72 -26.19 35.78
N LEU A 162 -74.38 -26.25 35.75
CA LEU A 162 -73.53 -25.07 35.86
C LEU A 162 -73.69 -24.14 34.66
N HIS A 163 -73.86 -24.72 33.47
CA HIS A 163 -74.18 -24.00 32.23
C HIS A 163 -75.42 -23.13 32.41
N GLU A 164 -76.54 -23.71 32.86
CA GLU A 164 -77.79 -22.97 33.06
C GLU A 164 -77.72 -21.92 34.17
N LEU A 165 -76.96 -22.19 35.22
CA LEU A 165 -76.69 -21.21 36.26
C LEU A 165 -75.82 -20.04 35.75
N GLY A 166 -74.98 -20.28 34.74
CA GLY A 166 -74.27 -19.23 34.02
C GLY A 166 -75.22 -18.28 33.30
N HIS A 167 -76.24 -18.82 32.62
CA HIS A 167 -77.29 -18.01 31.99
C HIS A 167 -78.08 -17.19 33.00
N MET A 168 -78.45 -17.78 34.15
CA MET A 168 -79.13 -17.07 35.25
C MET A 168 -78.36 -15.81 35.71
N LEU A 169 -77.03 -15.82 35.61
CA LEU A 169 -76.15 -14.72 36.00
C LEU A 169 -75.91 -13.68 34.89
N GLY A 170 -76.58 -13.80 33.74
CA GLY A 170 -76.41 -12.89 32.60
C GLY A 170 -75.12 -13.12 31.82
N LEU A 171 -74.54 -14.32 31.90
CA LEU A 171 -73.37 -14.67 31.12
C LEU A 171 -73.79 -15.13 29.71
N LYS A 172 -73.23 -14.47 28.69
CA LYS A 172 -73.62 -14.61 27.29
C LYS A 172 -73.41 -16.04 26.74
N HIS A 173 -74.38 -16.54 25.99
CA HIS A 173 -74.18 -17.62 25.02
C HIS A 173 -73.70 -17.03 23.67
N PRO A 174 -72.68 -17.58 23.00
CA PRO A 174 -72.15 -16.98 21.77
C PRO A 174 -73.02 -17.11 20.50
N PHE A 175 -74.27 -17.61 20.55
CA PHE A 175 -75.12 -17.82 19.36
C PHE A 175 -76.57 -17.29 19.49
N ASP A 176 -77.19 -17.00 18.33
CA ASP A 176 -78.66 -17.02 18.09
C ASP A 176 -79.05 -18.51 17.86
N ASP A 177 -80.31 -18.91 18.04
CA ASP A 177 -80.83 -20.31 18.15
C ASP A 177 -80.65 -21.22 16.89
N SER A 178 -79.49 -21.17 16.25
CA SER A 178 -79.10 -21.94 15.07
C SER A 178 -78.23 -23.12 15.47
N PRO A 179 -78.43 -24.32 14.89
CA PRO A 179 -77.66 -25.53 15.25
C PRO A 179 -76.19 -25.53 14.77
N ASN A 180 -75.65 -24.43 14.22
CA ASN A 180 -74.29 -24.37 13.66
C ASN A 180 -73.51 -23.12 14.14
N LEU A 181 -72.24 -23.31 14.51
CA LEU A 181 -71.35 -22.22 14.96
C LEU A 181 -70.94 -21.27 13.80
N PRO A 182 -70.86 -19.94 14.01
CA PRO A 182 -70.24 -18.98 13.09
C PRO A 182 -68.74 -19.24 12.94
N THR A 183 -68.22 -19.12 11.71
CA THR A 183 -66.87 -19.57 11.31
C THR A 183 -65.72 -18.61 11.69
N ALA A 184 -65.96 -17.50 12.40
CA ALA A 184 -64.95 -16.42 12.50
C ALA A 184 -65.06 -15.50 13.72
N THR A 185 -65.52 -16.00 14.87
CA THR A 185 -65.54 -15.23 16.13
C THR A 185 -64.70 -15.93 17.20
N ASP A 186 -63.77 -15.17 17.80
CA ASP A 186 -62.97 -15.58 18.94
C ASP A 186 -63.87 -15.89 20.15
N ASN A 187 -63.91 -17.16 20.55
CA ASN A 187 -64.66 -17.69 21.67
C ASN A 187 -63.76 -18.11 22.84
N THR A 188 -62.52 -17.61 22.88
CA THR A 188 -61.52 -17.98 23.90
C THR A 188 -61.38 -16.94 25.02
N ASN A 189 -62.00 -15.76 24.87
CA ASN A 189 -61.90 -14.68 25.84
C ASN A 189 -63.25 -14.42 26.52
N TYR A 190 -63.33 -14.79 27.81
CA TYR A 190 -64.40 -14.45 28.76
C TYR A 190 -65.79 -15.06 28.50
N THR A 191 -65.85 -16.29 27.98
CA THR A 191 -67.09 -17.08 27.94
C THR A 191 -66.93 -18.35 28.78
N LEU A 192 -67.95 -18.69 29.56
CA LEU A 192 -67.94 -19.91 30.40
C LEU A 192 -68.05 -21.20 29.57
N MET A 193 -68.14 -21.09 28.25
CA MET A 193 -68.24 -22.19 27.29
C MET A 193 -67.49 -21.85 25.99
N SER A 194 -66.70 -22.81 25.49
CA SER A 194 -66.15 -22.78 24.14
C SER A 194 -66.44 -24.10 23.41
N TYR A 195 -66.58 -24.07 22.09
CA TYR A 195 -66.81 -25.25 21.24
C TYR A 195 -65.70 -25.36 20.18
N THR A 196 -65.28 -26.58 19.86
CA THR A 196 -64.04 -26.85 19.09
C THR A 196 -64.22 -27.21 17.62
N GLN A 197 -65.45 -27.25 17.07
CA GLN A 197 -65.61 -27.60 15.65
C GLN A 197 -66.78 -26.87 14.98
N THR A 198 -66.46 -26.10 13.94
CA THR A 198 -67.44 -25.45 13.06
C THR A 198 -68.45 -26.49 12.53
N GLY A 199 -69.71 -26.39 12.96
CA GLY A 199 -70.81 -27.26 12.48
C GLY A 199 -70.99 -28.61 13.19
N ALA A 200 -70.43 -28.82 14.38
CA ALA A 200 -70.75 -30.00 15.19
C ALA A 200 -72.14 -29.87 15.85
N THR A 201 -72.90 -30.97 15.88
CA THR A 201 -74.29 -31.02 16.39
C THR A 201 -74.40 -31.29 17.90
N LYS A 202 -73.28 -31.40 18.63
CA LYS A 202 -73.23 -31.68 20.07
C LYS A 202 -72.10 -30.92 20.78
N SER A 203 -72.36 -30.46 22.00
CA SER A 203 -71.34 -29.97 22.95
C SER A 203 -70.45 -31.12 23.41
N VAL A 204 -69.14 -30.92 23.40
CA VAL A 204 -68.17 -31.80 24.04
C VAL A 204 -67.24 -30.94 24.88
N PHE A 205 -67.37 -31.02 26.21
CA PHE A 205 -66.49 -30.32 27.16
C PHE A 205 -65.05 -30.87 27.05
N GLN A 206 -64.05 -29.99 27.04
CA GLN A 206 -62.62 -30.30 27.01
C GLN A 206 -61.95 -30.06 28.37
N GLU A 207 -60.76 -30.64 28.54
CA GLU A 207 -59.89 -30.49 29.72
C GLU A 207 -59.47 -29.01 29.98
N TYR A 208 -59.62 -28.15 28.96
CA TYR A 208 -59.40 -26.71 29.02
C TYR A 208 -60.65 -25.90 29.43
N ASP A 209 -61.86 -26.45 29.36
CA ASP A 209 -63.07 -25.80 29.93
C ASP A 209 -63.05 -25.88 31.47
N ILE A 210 -62.29 -26.85 32.00
CA ILE A 210 -61.90 -26.90 33.41
C ILE A 210 -60.85 -25.83 33.74
N ALA A 211 -60.17 -25.17 32.79
CA ALA A 211 -59.16 -24.15 33.08
C ALA A 211 -59.77 -22.84 33.65
N ALA A 212 -60.96 -22.46 33.19
CA ALA A 212 -61.73 -21.37 33.79
C ALA A 212 -62.22 -21.75 35.21
N LEU A 213 -62.54 -23.03 35.45
CA LEU A 213 -62.81 -23.56 36.79
C LEU A 213 -61.53 -23.73 37.65
N LYS A 214 -60.36 -23.98 37.05
CA LYS A 214 -59.05 -24.15 37.74
C LYS A 214 -58.45 -22.82 38.18
N TRP A 215 -58.78 -21.70 37.53
CA TRP A 215 -58.44 -20.37 38.05
C TRP A 215 -59.19 -20.05 39.36
N ILE A 216 -60.28 -20.76 39.65
CA ILE A 216 -61.12 -20.57 40.83
C ILE A 216 -60.85 -21.67 41.89
N TYR A 217 -60.40 -22.85 41.49
CA TYR A 217 -60.12 -23.99 42.37
C TYR A 217 -58.66 -24.16 42.82
N GLY A 218 -57.77 -23.21 42.55
CA GLY A 218 -56.36 -23.29 42.99
C GLY A 218 -55.81 -21.95 43.43
N GLY A 219 -56.17 -21.48 44.63
CA GLY A 219 -55.67 -20.23 45.20
C GLY A 219 -54.77 -20.41 46.43
N ASP A 220 -53.53 -19.91 46.32
CA ASP A 220 -52.85 -18.99 47.23
C ASP A 220 -52.65 -19.28 48.74
N GLY A 221 -52.97 -20.48 49.23
CA GLY A 221 -52.46 -20.98 50.51
C GLY A 221 -53.21 -20.47 51.75
N LEU A 222 -54.06 -21.33 52.32
CA LEU A 222 -53.84 -22.02 53.61
C LEU A 222 -55.16 -22.66 54.11
N GLY A 223 -55.32 -23.96 53.83
CA GLY A 223 -56.25 -24.89 54.50
C GLY A 223 -57.68 -24.93 53.97
N GLY A 224 -58.20 -26.02 53.42
CA GLY A 224 -57.67 -27.36 53.32
C GLY A 224 -58.66 -28.31 52.64
N ALA A 225 -58.12 -29.49 52.31
CA ALA A 225 -58.81 -30.74 52.00
C ALA A 225 -59.81 -30.70 50.82
N LEU A 226 -59.31 -31.15 49.66
CA LEU A 226 -60.00 -31.79 48.52
C LEU A 226 -59.67 -31.14 47.16
N GLY A 227 -58.38 -30.96 46.87
CA GLY A 227 -57.89 -30.86 45.50
C GLY A 227 -57.41 -32.22 45.00
N VAL A 228 -58.32 -33.19 44.84
CA VAL A 228 -58.05 -34.44 44.10
C VAL A 228 -59.34 -34.94 43.47
N ASN A 229 -59.32 -35.28 42.18
CA ASN A 229 -59.79 -36.61 41.75
C ASN A 229 -59.26 -37.00 40.37
N SER A 230 -58.03 -37.50 40.31
CA SER A 230 -57.79 -38.71 39.53
C SER A 230 -57.96 -39.90 40.47
N THR A 231 -58.41 -41.05 39.96
CA THR A 231 -58.77 -42.24 40.75
C THR A 231 -57.60 -42.84 41.57
N THR A 232 -56.38 -42.31 41.38
CA THR A 232 -55.11 -42.78 41.95
C THR A 232 -54.56 -41.90 43.08
N GLY A 233 -55.14 -40.72 43.34
CA GLY A 233 -54.65 -39.80 44.38
C GLY A 233 -53.67 -38.72 43.91
N ALA A 234 -53.31 -38.69 42.62
CA ALA A 234 -52.37 -37.73 42.03
C ALA A 234 -52.93 -36.28 41.97
N ARG A 235 -52.03 -35.30 42.13
CA ARG A 235 -52.29 -33.84 42.14
C ARG A 235 -51.50 -33.11 41.04
N TRP A 236 -52.03 -31.95 40.64
CA TRP A 236 -51.27 -30.91 39.94
C TRP A 236 -51.00 -29.78 40.94
N LEU A 237 -49.73 -29.50 41.23
CA LEU A 237 -49.31 -28.39 42.10
C LEU A 237 -48.60 -27.34 41.25
N ALA A 238 -49.16 -26.13 41.19
CA ALA A 238 -48.54 -24.98 40.54
C ALA A 238 -48.09 -23.96 41.60
N GLY A 239 -46.87 -23.44 41.44
CA GLY A 239 -46.27 -22.39 42.25
C GLY A 239 -46.62 -21.00 41.72
N THR A 240 -45.78 -20.03 42.06
CA THR A 240 -45.93 -18.61 41.76
C THR A 240 -44.66 -18.09 41.10
N SER A 241 -44.66 -16.84 40.65
CA SER A 241 -43.45 -16.15 40.13
C SER A 241 -42.37 -15.85 41.19
N THR A 242 -42.40 -16.50 42.34
CA THR A 242 -41.41 -16.36 43.41
C THR A 242 -40.99 -17.73 43.93
N ALA A 243 -39.87 -17.81 44.66
CA ALA A 243 -39.36 -19.08 45.16
C ALA A 243 -40.37 -19.84 46.06
N ASP A 244 -40.76 -21.03 45.62
CA ASP A 244 -41.76 -21.90 46.21
C ASP A 244 -41.21 -23.27 46.63
N ALA A 245 -41.93 -23.95 47.52
CA ALA A 245 -41.62 -25.31 47.96
C ALA A 245 -42.85 -26.21 47.80
N LEU A 246 -42.84 -27.05 46.77
CA LEU A 246 -43.95 -27.91 46.38
C LEU A 246 -43.65 -29.36 46.76
N THR A 247 -44.62 -30.06 47.34
CA THR A 247 -44.49 -31.48 47.71
C THR A 247 -45.73 -32.27 47.27
N GLY A 248 -45.50 -33.31 46.49
CA GLY A 248 -46.52 -34.24 46.00
C GLY A 248 -46.98 -35.25 47.05
N THR A 249 -47.61 -36.31 46.59
CA THR A 249 -48.33 -37.34 47.34
C THR A 249 -47.66 -38.70 47.20
N SER A 250 -48.46 -39.76 47.32
CA SER A 250 -48.09 -41.14 46.97
C SER A 250 -48.63 -41.56 45.59
N GLY A 251 -49.22 -40.63 44.82
CA GLY A 251 -49.69 -40.85 43.45
C GLY A 251 -48.76 -40.19 42.43
N ASP A 252 -49.05 -40.34 41.14
CA ASP A 252 -48.24 -39.76 40.06
C ASP A 252 -48.53 -38.25 39.86
N ASP A 253 -47.85 -37.40 40.62
CA ASP A 253 -48.09 -35.95 40.68
C ASP A 253 -47.41 -35.16 39.55
N ILE A 254 -47.97 -33.98 39.24
CA ILE A 254 -47.36 -32.98 38.35
C ILE A 254 -47.08 -31.71 39.15
N LEU A 255 -45.81 -31.25 39.14
CA LEU A 255 -45.36 -30.07 39.88
C LEU A 255 -44.81 -29.02 38.91
N GLU A 256 -45.28 -27.79 39.02
CA GLU A 256 -44.90 -26.63 38.19
C GLU A 256 -44.51 -25.47 39.12
N GLY A 257 -43.28 -24.96 39.02
CA GLY A 257 -42.78 -23.92 39.92
C GLY A 257 -43.28 -22.51 39.58
N ASP A 258 -43.47 -22.23 38.29
CA ASP A 258 -43.96 -20.94 37.75
C ASP A 258 -43.14 -19.69 38.11
N GLY A 259 -41.81 -19.83 38.20
CA GLY A 259 -40.85 -18.73 38.21
C GLY A 259 -40.24 -18.46 39.59
N GLY A 260 -38.92 -18.43 39.74
CA GLY A 260 -38.28 -18.37 41.05
C GLY A 260 -37.15 -19.37 41.15
N ASN A 261 -36.71 -19.68 42.37
CA ASN A 261 -35.80 -20.81 42.58
C ASN A 261 -36.53 -21.80 43.47
N ASP A 262 -37.16 -22.78 42.86
CA ASP A 262 -38.17 -23.59 43.54
C ASP A 262 -37.58 -24.91 44.06
N THR A 263 -38.28 -25.51 45.03
CA THR A 263 -37.99 -26.88 45.47
C THR A 263 -39.20 -27.75 45.17
N LEU A 264 -39.07 -28.67 44.21
CA LEU A 264 -40.13 -29.57 43.78
C LEU A 264 -39.81 -30.99 44.25
N ASN A 265 -40.67 -31.54 45.10
CA ASN A 265 -40.53 -32.90 45.61
C ASN A 265 -41.75 -33.75 45.21
N GLY A 266 -41.57 -34.69 44.28
CA GLY A 266 -42.67 -35.52 43.77
C GLY A 266 -43.32 -36.39 44.84
N GLY A 267 -42.53 -36.90 45.78
CA GLY A 267 -43.01 -37.80 46.83
C GLY A 267 -42.80 -39.25 46.44
N ALA A 268 -43.86 -40.07 46.47
CA ALA A 268 -43.80 -41.45 46.01
C ALA A 268 -44.74 -41.60 44.81
N GLY A 269 -44.32 -42.33 43.78
CA GLY A 269 -45.09 -42.41 42.54
C GLY A 269 -44.16 -42.28 41.34
N THR A 270 -44.74 -41.99 40.18
CA THR A 270 -44.00 -41.54 39.00
C THR A 270 -44.36 -40.09 38.72
N ASP A 271 -43.51 -39.18 39.21
CA ASP A 271 -43.83 -37.77 39.26
C ASP A 271 -43.23 -37.01 38.07
N THR A 272 -43.89 -35.92 37.65
CA THR A 272 -43.47 -35.09 36.53
C THR A 272 -43.28 -33.62 36.91
N ALA A 273 -42.08 -33.08 36.70
CA ALA A 273 -41.82 -31.64 36.84
C ALA A 273 -42.12 -30.98 35.50
N TYR A 274 -42.91 -29.92 35.50
CA TYR A 274 -43.41 -29.26 34.31
C TYR A 274 -42.77 -27.88 34.12
N TYR A 275 -42.39 -27.57 32.88
CA TYR A 275 -41.69 -26.36 32.47
C TYR A 275 -42.33 -25.77 31.20
N ASN A 276 -42.58 -24.46 31.16
CA ASN A 276 -43.31 -23.82 30.05
C ASN A 276 -42.45 -23.47 28.81
N GLY A 277 -41.16 -23.83 28.80
CA GLY A 277 -40.29 -23.72 27.63
C GLY A 277 -39.92 -25.06 26.99
N ALA A 278 -39.25 -25.00 25.83
CA ALA A 278 -38.69 -26.18 25.18
C ALA A 278 -37.49 -26.72 25.97
N ARG A 279 -37.23 -28.04 25.93
CA ARG A 279 -36.11 -28.68 26.65
C ARG A 279 -34.76 -27.99 26.41
N SER A 280 -34.54 -27.50 25.20
CA SER A 280 -33.31 -26.78 24.83
C SER A 280 -33.06 -25.48 25.61
N ALA A 281 -34.10 -24.89 26.21
CA ALA A 281 -34.01 -23.68 27.02
C ALA A 281 -33.57 -23.94 28.47
N TYR A 282 -33.46 -25.22 28.88
CA TYR A 282 -33.15 -25.59 30.27
C TYR A 282 -31.88 -26.44 30.36
N THR A 283 -31.10 -26.15 31.39
CA THR A 283 -29.93 -26.95 31.80
C THR A 283 -30.32 -27.85 32.95
N VAL A 284 -30.15 -29.17 32.77
CA VAL A 284 -30.47 -30.18 33.80
C VAL A 284 -29.16 -30.74 34.34
N SER A 285 -28.96 -30.70 35.65
CA SER A 285 -27.75 -31.21 36.32
C SER A 285 -28.11 -32.14 37.47
N GLN A 286 -27.39 -33.26 37.60
CA GLN A 286 -27.54 -34.13 38.76
C GLN A 286 -26.71 -33.59 39.93
N VAL A 287 -27.34 -33.28 41.06
CA VAL A 287 -26.65 -32.81 42.25
C VAL A 287 -26.16 -33.99 43.08
N ASN A 288 -26.98 -35.03 43.21
CA ASN A 288 -26.63 -36.30 43.84
C ASN A 288 -27.54 -37.42 43.31
N ALA A 289 -27.41 -38.63 43.87
CA ALA A 289 -28.15 -39.80 43.42
C ALA A 289 -29.69 -39.64 43.37
N THR A 290 -30.27 -38.77 44.20
CA THR A 290 -31.73 -38.60 44.35
C THR A 290 -32.21 -37.16 44.10
N THR A 291 -31.31 -36.25 43.74
CA THR A 291 -31.62 -34.82 43.59
C THR A 291 -31.01 -34.25 42.33
N TRP A 292 -31.80 -33.47 41.61
CA TRP A 292 -31.43 -32.80 40.36
C TRP A 292 -31.67 -31.30 40.47
N THR A 293 -31.01 -30.52 39.62
CA THR A 293 -31.33 -29.11 39.41
C THR A 293 -31.68 -28.85 37.95
N VAL A 294 -32.67 -28.00 37.72
CA VAL A 294 -33.08 -27.55 36.39
C VAL A 294 -33.05 -26.03 36.37
N THR A 295 -32.27 -25.46 35.46
CA THR A 295 -32.09 -24.01 35.34
C THR A 295 -32.55 -23.52 33.98
N GLY A 296 -33.43 -22.52 33.95
CA GLY A 296 -33.94 -21.90 32.73
C GLY A 296 -34.45 -20.47 32.95
N SER A 297 -35.35 -20.00 32.08
CA SER A 297 -35.96 -18.66 32.18
C SER A 297 -36.88 -18.48 33.39
N GLU A 298 -37.41 -19.59 33.90
CA GLU A 298 -38.20 -19.64 35.13
C GLU A 298 -37.30 -19.64 36.39
N GLY A 299 -35.97 -19.70 36.25
CA GLY A 299 -35.02 -19.68 37.36
C GLY A 299 -34.36 -21.04 37.60
N THR A 300 -33.95 -21.35 38.84
CA THR A 300 -33.22 -22.58 39.18
C THR A 300 -33.94 -23.41 40.22
N ASP A 301 -34.49 -24.53 39.77
CA ASP A 301 -35.30 -25.41 40.60
C ASP A 301 -34.50 -26.62 41.06
N THR A 302 -34.76 -27.04 42.28
CA THR A 302 -34.21 -28.25 42.89
C THR A 302 -35.29 -29.33 42.92
N LEU A 303 -35.02 -30.45 42.28
CA LEU A 303 -35.93 -31.58 42.12
C LEU A 303 -35.52 -32.74 43.03
N ALA A 304 -36.47 -33.27 43.80
CA ALA A 304 -36.30 -34.47 44.61
C ALA A 304 -37.43 -35.46 44.32
N ASN A 305 -37.11 -36.76 44.27
CA ASN A 305 -38.08 -37.83 43.96
C ASN A 305 -38.93 -37.49 42.72
N MET A 306 -38.23 -37.15 41.63
CA MET A 306 -38.84 -36.85 40.34
C MET A 306 -38.34 -37.89 39.34
N GLU A 307 -39.23 -38.41 38.50
CA GLU A 307 -38.88 -39.41 37.48
C GLU A 307 -38.94 -38.84 36.07
N LYS A 308 -39.76 -37.81 35.84
CA LYS A 308 -39.99 -37.23 34.52
C LYS A 308 -39.88 -35.71 34.56
N LEU A 309 -39.39 -35.16 33.44
CA LEU A 309 -39.42 -33.74 33.14
C LEU A 309 -40.28 -33.54 31.90
N ARG A 310 -41.22 -32.60 31.94
CA ARG A 310 -42.08 -32.24 30.81
C ARG A 310 -41.80 -30.81 30.36
N PHE A 311 -41.51 -30.69 29.07
CA PHE A 311 -41.26 -29.43 28.37
C PHE A 311 -42.27 -29.28 27.24
N THR A 312 -42.33 -28.12 26.61
CA THR A 312 -43.26 -27.86 25.49
C THR A 312 -42.95 -28.68 24.23
N ASP A 313 -41.70 -29.15 24.06
CA ASP A 313 -41.26 -30.02 22.97
C ASP A 313 -41.33 -31.53 23.29
N GLY A 314 -41.72 -31.91 24.52
CA GLY A 314 -41.95 -33.31 24.89
C GLY A 314 -41.64 -33.66 26.35
N THR A 315 -41.92 -34.91 26.74
CA THR A 315 -41.63 -35.45 28.09
C THR A 315 -40.42 -36.38 28.05
N ILE A 316 -39.49 -36.22 29.00
CA ILE A 316 -38.24 -36.99 29.12
C ILE A 316 -38.19 -37.67 30.50
N THR A 317 -37.77 -38.93 30.54
CA THR A 317 -37.52 -39.67 31.79
C THR A 317 -36.10 -39.38 32.29
N LEU A 318 -35.93 -39.07 33.58
CA LEU A 318 -34.64 -38.77 34.20
C LEU A 318 -33.63 -39.93 34.06
N ALA A 319 -34.10 -41.19 34.08
CA ALA A 319 -33.26 -42.36 33.82
C ALA A 319 -32.66 -42.40 32.40
N SER A 320 -33.32 -41.78 31.41
CA SER A 320 -32.78 -41.67 30.04
C SER A 320 -31.60 -40.70 29.94
N LEU A 321 -31.27 -39.97 31.01
CA LEU A 321 -30.06 -39.16 31.10
C LEU A 321 -28.85 -39.94 31.65
N VAL A 322 -29.00 -41.22 32.03
CA VAL A 322 -27.92 -42.01 32.65
C VAL A 322 -27.71 -43.33 31.88
N ALA A 323 -26.61 -43.39 31.11
CA ALA A 323 -26.00 -44.51 30.36
C ALA A 323 -26.22 -44.54 28.83
N ASP A 324 -25.43 -43.73 28.13
CA ASP A 324 -25.05 -44.00 26.74
C ASP A 324 -23.96 -45.09 26.70
N THR A 325 -24.17 -46.12 25.88
CA THR A 325 -23.26 -47.29 25.74
C THR A 325 -22.68 -47.42 24.32
N THR A 326 -22.96 -46.45 23.44
CA THR A 326 -22.53 -46.51 22.04
C THR A 326 -21.17 -45.82 21.91
N PRO A 327 -20.10 -46.51 21.50
CA PRO A 327 -18.82 -45.85 21.26
C PRO A 327 -18.91 -44.76 20.18
N PRO A 328 -18.15 -43.66 20.33
CA PRO A 328 -18.08 -42.63 19.31
C PRO A 328 -17.45 -43.18 18.03
N VAL A 329 -17.73 -42.52 16.89
CA VAL A 329 -17.11 -42.85 15.61
C VAL A 329 -15.58 -42.84 15.70
N VAL A 330 -14.92 -43.82 15.07
CA VAL A 330 -13.45 -43.88 15.01
C VAL A 330 -12.92 -42.56 14.46
N PRO A 331 -12.00 -41.87 15.17
CA PRO A 331 -11.53 -40.57 14.75
C PRO A 331 -10.79 -40.68 13.41
N THR A 332 -11.06 -39.75 12.50
CA THR A 332 -10.17 -39.54 11.36
C THR A 332 -8.86 -38.93 11.87
N LEU A 333 -7.74 -39.25 11.22
CA LEU A 333 -6.41 -38.76 11.60
C LEU A 333 -5.70 -38.19 10.38
N ALA A 334 -5.41 -36.90 10.44
CA ALA A 334 -4.66 -36.14 9.47
C ALA A 334 -3.42 -35.52 10.14
N VAL A 335 -2.31 -35.58 9.41
CA VAL A 335 -1.02 -34.97 9.76
C VAL A 335 -0.21 -34.82 8.49
N SER A 336 0.57 -33.75 8.39
CA SER A 336 1.53 -33.55 7.29
C SER A 336 2.63 -34.61 7.34
N ALA A 337 2.88 -35.28 6.22
CA ALA A 337 3.97 -36.25 6.09
C ALA A 337 5.31 -35.53 5.90
N GLY A 338 6.28 -35.76 6.81
CA GLY A 338 7.61 -35.14 6.76
C GLY A 338 7.58 -33.67 7.21
N THR A 339 8.23 -33.35 8.33
CA THR A 339 8.18 -31.99 8.89
C THR A 339 9.44 -31.62 9.67
N SER A 340 9.89 -30.39 9.50
CA SER A 340 10.89 -29.68 10.33
C SER A 340 10.38 -29.29 11.71
N ASN A 341 9.08 -29.46 11.94
CA ASN A 341 8.46 -29.19 13.23
C ASN A 341 8.36 -30.47 14.07
N ALA A 342 9.13 -30.54 15.16
CA ALA A 342 9.09 -31.61 16.16
C ALA A 342 7.75 -31.71 16.93
N ARG A 343 6.81 -30.77 16.71
CA ARG A 343 5.46 -30.75 17.29
C ARG A 343 4.42 -30.63 16.18
N PRO A 344 4.24 -31.69 15.37
CA PRO A 344 3.27 -31.67 14.28
C PRO A 344 1.85 -31.46 14.82
N LEU A 345 1.03 -30.71 14.08
CA LEU A 345 -0.39 -30.58 14.38
C LEU A 345 -1.13 -31.82 13.88
N PHE A 346 -1.66 -32.61 14.80
CA PHE A 346 -2.59 -33.68 14.50
C PHE A 346 -4.00 -33.11 14.46
N SER A 347 -4.79 -33.52 13.48
CA SER A 347 -6.18 -33.10 13.37
C SER A 347 -7.06 -34.21 12.85
N GLY A 348 -8.36 -34.01 12.99
CA GLY A 348 -9.35 -34.92 12.44
C GLY A 348 -10.75 -34.58 12.90
N THR A 349 -11.63 -35.55 12.73
CA THR A 349 -13.04 -35.49 13.10
C THR A 349 -13.44 -36.73 13.88
N THR A 350 -14.32 -36.55 14.86
CA THR A 350 -15.02 -37.61 15.60
C THR A 350 -16.37 -37.05 16.06
N GLU A 351 -17.05 -37.72 16.98
CA GLU A 351 -18.26 -37.21 17.63
C GLU A 351 -17.99 -35.88 18.36
N ALA A 352 -18.91 -34.92 18.25
CA ALA A 352 -18.79 -33.61 18.89
C ALA A 352 -18.73 -33.75 20.42
N GLY A 353 -17.77 -33.08 21.06
CA GLY A 353 -17.55 -33.16 22.50
C GLY A 353 -16.75 -34.38 22.98
N ALA A 354 -16.46 -35.36 22.12
CA ALA A 354 -15.64 -36.51 22.49
C ALA A 354 -14.16 -36.14 22.74
N LYS A 355 -13.54 -36.80 23.72
CA LYS A 355 -12.11 -36.69 24.03
C LYS A 355 -11.31 -37.62 23.12
N VAL A 356 -10.43 -37.06 22.31
CA VAL A 356 -9.49 -37.79 21.45
C VAL A 356 -8.14 -37.92 22.14
N GLU A 357 -7.58 -39.13 22.17
CA GLU A 357 -6.21 -39.41 22.59
C GLU A 357 -5.39 -39.90 21.39
N VAL A 358 -4.19 -39.34 21.21
CA VAL A 358 -3.30 -39.65 20.08
C VAL A 358 -2.07 -40.39 20.61
N PHE A 359 -1.63 -41.42 19.88
CA PHE A 359 -0.54 -42.30 20.26
C PHE A 359 0.53 -42.40 19.18
N ASP A 360 1.79 -42.52 19.59
CA ASP A 360 2.90 -43.03 18.77
C ASP A 360 3.24 -44.45 19.22
N GLY A 361 2.90 -45.45 18.39
CA GLY A 361 2.88 -46.84 18.82
C GLY A 361 1.97 -47.04 20.03
N THR A 362 2.56 -47.31 21.21
CA THR A 362 1.84 -47.49 22.48
C THR A 362 1.95 -46.29 23.43
N VAL A 363 2.70 -45.25 23.07
CA VAL A 363 2.96 -44.09 23.93
C VAL A 363 1.93 -43.00 23.62
N SER A 364 1.23 -42.51 24.66
CA SER A 364 0.30 -41.39 24.51
C SER A 364 1.06 -40.08 24.28
N LEU A 365 0.66 -39.34 23.24
CA LEU A 365 1.21 -38.03 22.88
C LEU A 365 0.41 -36.86 23.45
N GLY A 366 -0.81 -37.14 23.93
CA GLY A 366 -1.70 -36.14 24.51
C GLY A 366 -3.16 -36.36 24.10
N THR A 367 -4.02 -35.46 24.61
CA THR A 367 -5.47 -35.53 24.41
C THR A 367 -6.04 -34.19 23.96
N ALA A 368 -7.06 -34.20 23.13
CA ALA A 368 -7.82 -33.03 22.67
C ALA A 368 -9.32 -33.31 22.73
N THR A 369 -10.15 -32.28 22.79
CA THR A 369 -11.62 -32.43 22.73
C THR A 369 -12.14 -31.98 21.37
N ALA A 370 -13.02 -32.77 20.77
CA ALA A 370 -13.71 -32.39 19.53
C ALA A 370 -14.70 -31.24 19.79
N ASN A 371 -14.67 -30.21 18.94
CA ASN A 371 -15.59 -29.07 19.05
C ASN A 371 -17.03 -29.45 18.65
N SER A 372 -17.95 -28.47 18.64
CA SER A 372 -19.36 -28.68 18.27
C SER A 372 -19.57 -29.21 16.84
N SER A 373 -18.59 -29.04 15.96
CA SER A 373 -18.59 -29.60 14.60
C SER A 373 -17.90 -30.96 14.49
N GLY A 374 -17.45 -31.55 15.61
CA GLY A 374 -16.72 -32.82 15.65
C GLY A 374 -15.24 -32.70 15.31
N THR A 375 -14.72 -31.51 15.05
CA THR A 375 -13.30 -31.31 14.68
C THR A 375 -12.43 -31.23 15.92
N TRP A 376 -11.30 -31.91 15.91
CA TRP A 376 -10.30 -31.88 16.98
C TRP A 376 -8.91 -31.54 16.44
N LEU A 377 -8.09 -30.93 17.29
CA LEU A 377 -6.70 -30.59 17.01
C LEU A 377 -5.84 -30.88 18.23
N LEU A 378 -4.69 -31.51 18.02
CA LEU A 378 -3.70 -31.77 19.05
C LEU A 378 -2.30 -31.38 18.56
N THR A 379 -1.62 -30.54 19.34
CA THR A 379 -0.18 -30.33 19.23
C THR A 379 0.50 -31.11 20.36
N PRO A 380 1.31 -32.14 20.07
CA PRO A 380 1.91 -33.00 21.08
C PRO A 380 3.07 -32.31 21.83
N ALA A 381 3.63 -33.02 22.80
CA ALA A 381 5.00 -32.77 23.25
C ALA A 381 6.01 -32.94 22.09
N THR A 382 7.24 -32.44 22.27
CA THR A 382 8.31 -32.58 21.27
C THR A 382 8.58 -34.05 20.97
N LEU A 383 8.45 -34.44 19.71
CA LEU A 383 8.86 -35.75 19.19
C LEU A 383 10.34 -35.72 18.81
N ALA A 384 11.04 -36.84 18.97
CA ALA A 384 12.41 -37.00 18.51
C ALA A 384 12.46 -37.10 16.97
N ASP A 385 13.63 -36.91 16.38
CA ASP A 385 13.78 -37.15 14.94
C ASP A 385 13.72 -38.64 14.62
N GLY A 386 13.14 -38.97 13.46
CA GLY A 386 12.96 -40.33 12.98
C GLY A 386 11.54 -40.62 12.51
N SER A 387 11.25 -41.91 12.33
CA SER A 387 9.94 -42.39 11.87
C SER A 387 9.03 -42.69 13.06
N HIS A 388 7.81 -42.15 13.01
CA HIS A 388 6.74 -42.32 13.98
C HIS A 388 5.50 -42.95 13.33
N THR A 389 4.74 -43.72 14.12
CA THR A 389 3.50 -44.37 13.66
C THR A 389 2.34 -43.92 14.53
N ILE A 390 1.55 -42.99 14.00
CA ILE A 390 0.53 -42.27 14.77
C ILE A 390 -0.85 -42.92 14.62
N THR A 391 -1.55 -43.10 15.73
CA THR A 391 -2.96 -43.52 15.79
C THR A 391 -3.75 -42.64 16.75
N ALA A 392 -5.07 -42.63 16.65
CA ALA A 392 -5.95 -41.89 17.55
C ALA A 392 -7.16 -42.74 17.98
N LYS A 393 -7.67 -42.49 19.19
CA LYS A 393 -8.93 -43.06 19.73
C LYS A 393 -9.79 -41.94 20.30
N ALA A 394 -11.11 -42.08 20.23
CA ALA A 394 -12.05 -41.13 20.82
C ALA A 394 -12.84 -41.78 21.96
N THR A 395 -13.12 -41.01 23.00
CA THR A 395 -13.97 -41.39 24.14
C THR A 395 -15.08 -40.35 24.29
N ASP A 396 -16.34 -40.78 24.26
CA ASP A 396 -17.50 -39.88 24.39
C ASP A 396 -17.69 -39.37 25.84
N ALA A 397 -18.72 -38.55 26.07
CA ALA A 397 -19.03 -38.00 27.38
C ALA A 397 -19.51 -39.06 28.39
N ALA A 398 -19.98 -40.21 27.91
CA ALA A 398 -20.43 -41.33 28.74
C ALA A 398 -19.32 -42.34 29.06
N GLY A 399 -18.15 -42.20 28.45
CA GLY A 399 -16.95 -43.00 28.68
C GLY A 399 -16.75 -44.16 27.70
N ASN A 400 -17.56 -44.29 26.64
CA ASN A 400 -17.36 -45.34 25.64
C ASN A 400 -16.18 -44.96 24.72
N THR A 401 -15.31 -45.92 24.37
CA THR A 401 -14.10 -45.66 23.58
C THR A 401 -14.13 -46.36 22.23
N SER A 402 -13.78 -45.64 21.16
CA SER A 402 -13.73 -46.13 19.79
C SER A 402 -12.58 -47.14 19.55
N ALA A 403 -12.62 -47.85 18.42
CA ALA A 403 -11.41 -48.48 17.88
C ALA A 403 -10.34 -47.43 17.49
N ALA A 404 -9.08 -47.87 17.33
CA ALA A 404 -8.01 -46.99 16.86
C ALA A 404 -8.17 -46.64 15.38
N SER A 405 -7.79 -45.41 15.02
CA SER A 405 -7.71 -44.97 13.62
C SER A 405 -6.69 -45.78 12.80
N THR A 406 -6.74 -45.64 11.47
CA THR A 406 -5.71 -46.22 10.61
C THR A 406 -4.34 -45.58 10.89
N PRO A 407 -3.27 -46.37 11.08
CA PRO A 407 -1.95 -45.83 11.38
C PRO A 407 -1.43 -44.87 10.30
N LYS A 408 -0.83 -43.76 10.72
CA LYS A 408 -0.17 -42.78 9.84
C LYS A 408 1.32 -42.72 10.13
N SER A 409 2.13 -42.96 9.11
CA SER A 409 3.59 -42.78 9.21
C SER A 409 3.95 -41.31 9.09
N VAL A 410 4.72 -40.81 10.04
CA VAL A 410 5.25 -39.43 10.04
C VAL A 410 6.75 -39.51 10.24
N ILE A 411 7.52 -38.77 9.43
CA ILE A 411 8.95 -38.60 9.65
C ILE A 411 9.14 -37.21 10.26
N ILE A 412 9.72 -37.17 11.45
CA ILE A 412 10.15 -35.94 12.11
C ILE A 412 11.63 -35.77 11.82
N ASP A 413 12.00 -34.60 11.34
CA ASP A 413 13.39 -34.19 11.17
C ASP A 413 13.44 -32.71 11.50
N ALA A 414 13.60 -32.38 12.78
CA ALA A 414 13.62 -31.01 13.30
C ALA A 414 15.03 -30.53 13.63
N THR A 415 16.05 -31.31 13.29
CA THR A 415 17.45 -30.96 13.52
C THR A 415 18.00 -30.19 12.32
N PRO A 416 18.44 -28.93 12.49
CA PRO A 416 19.09 -28.20 11.43
C PRO A 416 20.38 -28.86 10.92
N PRO A 417 20.71 -28.71 9.63
CA PRO A 417 22.00 -29.15 9.12
C PRO A 417 23.12 -28.37 9.82
N VAL A 418 24.31 -28.97 9.86
CA VAL A 418 25.50 -28.28 10.35
C VAL A 418 25.75 -27.00 9.55
N VAL A 419 26.21 -25.94 10.24
CA VAL A 419 26.57 -24.67 9.61
C VAL A 419 27.51 -24.93 8.43
N PRO A 420 27.17 -24.47 7.21
CA PRO A 420 28.03 -24.70 6.06
C PRO A 420 29.41 -24.07 6.30
N THR A 421 30.46 -24.66 5.75
CA THR A 421 31.71 -23.91 5.57
C THR A 421 31.53 -22.94 4.41
N LEU A 422 32.22 -21.79 4.46
CA LEU A 422 32.22 -20.78 3.42
C LEU A 422 33.68 -20.47 3.07
N VAL A 423 34.01 -20.59 1.79
CA VAL A 423 35.30 -20.24 1.20
C VAL A 423 35.02 -19.27 0.06
N VAL A 424 35.62 -18.10 0.14
CA VAL A 424 35.58 -17.10 -0.93
C VAL A 424 36.74 -17.38 -1.88
N GLY A 425 36.42 -17.65 -3.15
CA GLY A 425 37.41 -17.82 -4.21
C GLY A 425 38.17 -16.51 -4.47
N SER A 426 39.50 -16.61 -4.62
CA SER A 426 40.41 -15.48 -4.74
C SER A 426 40.11 -14.59 -5.95
N GLY A 427 39.69 -13.36 -5.69
CA GLY A 427 39.53 -12.31 -6.68
C GLY A 427 39.01 -11.02 -6.05
N VAL A 428 39.83 -10.35 -5.23
CA VAL A 428 39.55 -9.05 -4.58
C VAL A 428 39.37 -7.87 -5.57
N SER A 429 39.15 -8.17 -6.85
CA SER A 429 38.96 -7.23 -7.95
C SER A 429 38.01 -7.79 -9.03
N ASN A 430 37.20 -8.78 -8.68
CA ASN A 430 36.23 -9.38 -9.59
C ASN A 430 34.82 -9.02 -9.10
N THR A 431 33.98 -8.48 -9.99
CA THR A 431 32.57 -8.20 -9.70
C THR A 431 31.79 -9.49 -9.42
N ARG A 432 32.34 -10.66 -9.73
CA ARG A 432 31.69 -11.98 -9.60
C ARG A 432 32.50 -12.97 -8.75
N PRO A 433 32.63 -12.76 -7.42
CA PRO A 433 33.36 -13.70 -6.55
C PRO A 433 32.70 -15.09 -6.56
N SER A 434 33.49 -16.15 -6.53
CA SER A 434 32.94 -17.51 -6.33
C SER A 434 32.89 -17.83 -4.84
N PHE A 435 31.82 -18.51 -4.41
CA PHE A 435 31.64 -18.99 -3.04
C PHE A 435 31.54 -20.50 -3.07
N SER A 436 32.21 -21.18 -2.16
CA SER A 436 32.19 -22.65 -2.08
C SER A 436 32.28 -23.12 -0.65
N GLY A 437 31.99 -24.39 -0.42
CA GLY A 437 32.15 -25.01 0.88
C GLY A 437 31.56 -26.40 0.95
N VAL A 438 31.36 -26.87 2.18
CA VAL A 438 30.72 -28.14 2.51
C VAL A 438 29.61 -27.94 3.54
N THR A 439 28.53 -28.71 3.41
CA THR A 439 27.41 -28.84 4.35
C THR A 439 26.83 -30.25 4.25
N GLU A 440 25.65 -30.49 4.81
CA GLU A 440 24.92 -31.74 4.66
C GLU A 440 24.63 -32.06 3.18
N ALA A 441 24.77 -33.33 2.79
CA ALA A 441 24.54 -33.78 1.42
C ALA A 441 23.09 -33.56 1.00
N GLY A 442 22.87 -32.93 -0.15
CA GLY A 442 21.53 -32.60 -0.65
C GLY A 442 20.90 -31.34 -0.04
N ALA A 443 21.51 -30.72 0.98
CA ALA A 443 21.02 -29.47 1.54
C ALA A 443 21.18 -28.30 0.54
N LYS A 444 20.23 -27.37 0.57
CA LYS A 444 20.26 -26.11 -0.19
C LYS A 444 21.01 -25.05 0.59
N VAL A 445 22.12 -24.57 0.07
CA VAL A 445 22.87 -23.44 0.60
C VAL A 445 22.39 -22.14 -0.03
N GLU A 446 22.14 -21.13 0.80
CA GLU A 446 21.87 -19.76 0.38
C GLU A 446 22.99 -18.84 0.90
N VAL A 447 23.51 -17.98 0.00
CA VAL A 447 24.59 -17.05 0.32
C VAL A 447 24.03 -15.64 0.35
N PHE A 448 24.46 -14.83 1.32
CA PHE A 448 23.98 -13.48 1.55
C PHE A 448 25.13 -12.47 1.59
N ASP A 449 24.86 -11.25 1.15
CA ASP A 449 25.62 -10.05 1.47
C ASP A 449 24.80 -9.17 2.43
N GLY A 450 25.22 -9.11 3.69
CA GLY A 450 24.39 -8.54 4.76
C GLY A 450 23.06 -9.28 4.88
N THR A 451 21.96 -8.63 4.49
CA THR A 451 20.61 -9.22 4.47
C THR A 451 20.12 -9.60 3.07
N VAL A 452 20.89 -9.31 2.02
CA VAL A 452 20.51 -9.52 0.62
C VAL A 452 20.96 -10.90 0.16
N SER A 453 20.06 -11.70 -0.39
CA SER A 453 20.40 -13.00 -0.99
C SER A 453 21.15 -12.82 -2.31
N LEU A 454 22.30 -13.48 -2.43
CA LEU A 454 23.13 -13.52 -3.64
C LEU A 454 22.83 -14.75 -4.52
N GLY A 455 22.02 -15.69 -4.03
CA GLY A 455 21.64 -16.90 -4.73
C GLY A 455 21.82 -18.16 -3.90
N THR A 456 21.49 -19.29 -4.53
CA THR A 456 21.43 -20.59 -3.85
C THR A 456 22.13 -21.69 -4.64
N ALA A 457 22.72 -22.66 -3.96
CA ALA A 457 23.33 -23.86 -4.54
C ALA A 457 22.95 -25.10 -3.73
N THR A 458 22.77 -26.25 -4.39
CA THR A 458 22.51 -27.52 -3.70
C THR A 458 23.82 -28.27 -3.49
N ALA A 459 24.06 -28.74 -2.27
CA ALA A 459 25.19 -29.59 -1.94
C ALA A 459 25.07 -30.96 -2.63
N ASN A 460 26.15 -31.43 -3.22
CA ASN A 460 26.18 -32.74 -3.87
C ASN A 460 26.18 -33.89 -2.84
N THR A 461 26.30 -35.14 -3.31
CA THR A 461 26.32 -36.34 -2.44
C THR A 461 27.50 -36.40 -1.46
N SER A 462 28.56 -35.62 -1.68
CA SER A 462 29.67 -35.46 -0.75
C SER A 462 29.54 -34.21 0.15
N GLY A 463 28.41 -33.50 0.09
CA GLY A 463 28.17 -32.28 0.86
C GLY A 463 28.80 -31.01 0.26
N ALA A 464 29.50 -31.10 -0.87
CA ALA A 464 30.19 -29.96 -1.47
C ALA A 464 29.22 -29.09 -2.30
N TRP A 465 29.36 -27.76 -2.18
CA TRP A 465 28.54 -26.77 -2.89
C TRP A 465 29.42 -25.64 -3.45
N SER A 466 28.93 -25.01 -4.52
CA SER A 466 29.56 -23.84 -5.13
C SER A 466 28.49 -22.91 -5.72
N LEU A 467 28.66 -21.61 -5.55
CA LEU A 467 27.82 -20.55 -6.09
C LEU A 467 28.71 -19.49 -6.74
N THR A 468 28.33 -19.01 -7.92
CA THR A 468 28.87 -17.77 -8.49
C THR A 468 27.67 -16.83 -8.72
N PRO A 469 27.52 -15.76 -7.92
CA PRO A 469 26.38 -14.87 -7.99
C PRO A 469 26.44 -13.99 -9.26
N SER A 470 25.44 -13.12 -9.42
CA SER A 470 25.53 -11.96 -10.30
C SER A 470 26.57 -10.95 -9.80
N ASP A 471 26.84 -9.92 -10.61
CA ASP A 471 27.78 -8.86 -10.28
C ASP A 471 27.41 -8.16 -8.95
N LEU A 472 28.39 -8.06 -8.06
CA LEU A 472 28.33 -7.25 -6.85
C LEU A 472 28.81 -5.83 -7.16
N ALA A 473 28.17 -4.84 -6.53
CA ALA A 473 28.53 -3.43 -6.66
C ALA A 473 29.92 -3.13 -6.07
N SER A 474 30.47 -1.93 -6.30
CA SER A 474 31.69 -1.51 -5.62
C SER A 474 31.44 -1.34 -4.12
N GLY A 475 32.38 -1.80 -3.29
CA GLY A 475 32.34 -1.58 -1.87
C GLY A 475 32.81 -2.77 -1.05
N THR A 476 32.61 -2.65 0.26
CA THR A 476 32.85 -3.76 1.19
C THR A 476 31.56 -4.54 1.36
N HIS A 477 31.62 -5.83 1.12
CA HIS A 477 30.52 -6.79 1.29
C HIS A 477 30.80 -7.70 2.47
N SER A 478 29.74 -8.15 3.13
CA SER A 478 29.79 -8.99 4.32
C SER A 478 29.09 -10.31 4.02
N ILE A 479 29.87 -11.31 3.60
CA ILE A 479 29.32 -12.55 3.05
C ILE A 479 29.05 -13.56 4.15
N THR A 480 27.84 -14.10 4.17
CA THR A 480 27.44 -15.22 5.03
C THR A 480 26.74 -16.29 4.22
N ALA A 481 26.71 -17.54 4.72
CA ALA A 481 25.91 -18.60 4.12
C ALA A 481 25.09 -19.35 5.16
N LYS A 482 23.94 -19.87 4.75
CA LYS A 482 23.08 -20.78 5.53
C LYS A 482 22.76 -22.00 4.70
N ALA A 483 22.61 -23.16 5.33
CA ALA A 483 22.14 -24.37 4.68
C ALA A 483 20.75 -24.74 5.16
N THR A 484 19.92 -25.24 4.26
CA THR A 484 18.58 -25.76 4.54
C THR A 484 18.50 -27.21 4.07
N ASP A 485 18.17 -28.13 4.96
CA ASP A 485 18.04 -29.56 4.61
C ASP A 485 16.76 -29.87 3.83
N ALA A 486 16.49 -31.15 3.59
CA ALA A 486 15.31 -31.61 2.85
C ALA A 486 13.99 -31.45 3.63
N ALA A 487 14.03 -31.45 4.96
CA ALA A 487 12.88 -31.24 5.84
C ALA A 487 12.55 -29.75 6.03
N GLY A 488 13.44 -28.86 5.61
CA GLY A 488 13.31 -27.41 5.66
C GLY A 488 13.96 -26.76 6.88
N ASN A 489 14.72 -27.48 7.70
CA ASN A 489 15.44 -26.87 8.81
C ASN A 489 16.61 -26.05 8.28
N THR A 490 16.85 -24.87 8.85
CA THR A 490 17.92 -23.97 8.40
C THR A 490 18.99 -23.82 9.47
N SER A 491 20.26 -23.97 9.08
CA SER A 491 21.42 -23.79 9.96
C SER A 491 21.55 -22.36 10.46
N ALA A 492 22.39 -22.16 11.50
CA ALA A 492 22.93 -20.83 11.77
C ALA A 492 23.75 -20.33 10.57
N ALA A 493 23.90 -19.00 10.46
CA ALA A 493 24.77 -18.41 9.44
C ALA A 493 26.24 -18.70 9.74
N THR A 494 27.07 -18.80 8.70
CA THR A 494 28.52 -18.78 8.85
C THR A 494 28.99 -17.48 9.53
N ALA A 495 30.21 -17.48 10.06
CA ALA A 495 30.89 -16.23 10.36
C ALA A 495 30.96 -15.36 9.10
N ALA A 496 30.74 -14.05 9.26
CA ALA A 496 30.79 -13.10 8.16
C ALA A 496 32.22 -12.98 7.62
N GLN A 497 32.37 -13.12 6.30
CA GLN A 497 33.63 -12.86 5.60
C GLN A 497 33.52 -11.55 4.83
N SER A 498 34.34 -10.58 5.23
CA SER A 498 34.45 -9.30 4.53
C SER A 498 35.21 -9.47 3.24
N ILE A 499 34.61 -9.08 2.12
CA ILE A 499 35.26 -9.01 0.82
C ILE A 499 35.13 -7.58 0.30
N SER A 500 36.14 -7.08 -0.40
CA SER A 500 36.05 -5.81 -1.11
C SER A 500 35.90 -6.10 -2.59
N VAL A 501 34.80 -5.66 -3.17
CA VAL A 501 34.59 -5.68 -4.61
C VAL A 501 34.92 -4.28 -5.10
N VAL A 502 35.83 -4.20 -6.05
CA VAL A 502 36.11 -2.96 -6.77
C VAL A 502 35.52 -3.14 -8.15
N THR A 503 34.36 -2.53 -8.42
CA THR A 503 33.95 -2.34 -9.81
C THR A 503 34.90 -1.30 -10.39
N THR A 504 35.50 -1.55 -11.55
CA THR A 504 36.19 -0.50 -12.30
C THR A 504 35.21 0.66 -12.43
N ASP A 505 35.55 1.81 -11.84
CA ASP A 505 34.85 3.06 -12.16
C ASP A 505 34.94 3.22 -13.68
N THR A 506 33.78 3.36 -14.33
CA THR A 506 33.67 3.57 -15.78
C THR A 506 33.21 4.99 -16.11
N THR A 507 32.99 5.82 -15.09
CA THR A 507 32.45 7.16 -15.25
C THR A 507 33.59 8.11 -15.52
N ALA A 508 33.66 8.63 -16.73
CA ALA A 508 34.65 9.65 -17.03
C ALA A 508 34.40 10.93 -16.22
N PRO A 509 35.45 11.63 -15.76
CA PRO A 509 35.32 12.95 -15.17
C PRO A 509 34.64 13.93 -16.11
N ASP A 510 34.09 15.01 -15.55
CA ASP A 510 33.67 16.17 -16.33
C ASP A 510 34.85 16.77 -17.12
N ALA A 511 34.55 17.34 -18.29
CA ALA A 511 35.57 18.00 -19.10
C ALA A 511 36.23 19.15 -18.29
N PRO A 512 37.56 19.20 -18.20
CA PRO A 512 38.24 20.24 -17.43
C PRO A 512 37.98 21.62 -18.05
N THR A 513 38.02 22.65 -17.21
CA THR A 513 38.04 24.04 -17.70
C THR A 513 39.46 24.46 -18.05
N VAL A 514 39.61 25.34 -19.05
CA VAL A 514 40.92 25.84 -19.49
C VAL A 514 40.94 27.37 -19.53
N ASN A 515 41.88 27.91 -18.78
CA ASN A 515 42.28 29.31 -18.77
C ASN A 515 43.75 29.39 -19.18
N VAL A 516 44.08 30.42 -19.96
CA VAL A 516 45.45 30.71 -20.36
C VAL A 516 45.74 32.13 -19.91
N SER A 517 46.57 32.29 -18.89
CA SER A 517 47.02 33.60 -18.45
C SER A 517 48.25 33.96 -19.26
N ALA A 518 48.09 34.93 -20.15
CA ALA A 518 49.15 35.41 -21.03
C ALA A 518 50.22 36.12 -20.21
N GLY A 519 51.36 35.47 -20.02
CA GLY A 519 52.60 36.20 -20.06
C GLY A 519 52.80 36.61 -21.52
N ILE A 520 52.18 37.72 -21.96
CA ILE A 520 52.32 38.28 -23.32
C ILE A 520 53.79 38.55 -23.73
N ALA A 521 54.74 38.42 -22.80
CA ALA A 521 56.18 38.51 -23.03
C ALA A 521 56.91 37.15 -23.02
N SER A 522 56.23 36.02 -22.85
CA SER A 522 56.85 34.69 -22.71
C SER A 522 56.18 33.64 -23.58
N ASN A 523 56.98 32.89 -24.32
CA ASN A 523 56.56 31.73 -25.10
C ASN A 523 56.27 30.49 -24.24
N ARG A 524 56.00 30.68 -22.94
CA ARG A 524 55.65 29.64 -21.97
C ARG A 524 54.44 30.12 -21.15
N PRO A 525 53.23 30.13 -21.73
CA PRO A 525 52.05 30.62 -21.04
C PRO A 525 51.70 29.71 -19.85
N LEU A 526 51.18 30.28 -18.77
CA LEU A 526 50.59 29.47 -17.70
C LEU A 526 49.18 29.05 -18.12
N ILE A 527 48.99 27.74 -18.29
CA ILE A 527 47.71 27.10 -18.57
C ILE A 527 47.15 26.60 -17.24
N SER A 528 45.91 26.91 -16.91
CA SER A 528 45.30 26.53 -15.63
C SER A 528 43.81 26.26 -15.77
N GLY A 529 43.22 25.65 -14.74
CA GLY A 529 41.79 25.38 -14.74
C GLY A 529 41.31 24.61 -13.52
N ILE A 530 40.09 24.10 -13.65
CA ILE A 530 39.43 23.19 -12.71
C ILE A 530 39.18 21.85 -13.40
N ALA A 531 39.47 20.76 -12.71
CA ALA A 531 39.13 19.39 -13.08
C ALA A 531 38.71 18.62 -11.81
N GLU A 532 38.28 17.36 -11.97
CA GLU A 532 38.01 16.49 -10.82
C GLU A 532 39.25 16.37 -9.92
N ALA A 533 39.08 16.50 -8.61
CA ALA A 533 40.19 16.47 -7.65
C ALA A 533 40.96 15.14 -7.73
N GLY A 534 42.29 15.21 -7.79
CA GLY A 534 43.17 14.04 -7.92
C GLY A 534 43.30 13.47 -9.34
N SER A 535 42.51 13.94 -10.31
CA SER A 535 42.61 13.48 -11.71
C SER A 535 43.87 14.01 -12.40
N LYS A 536 44.37 13.25 -13.38
CA LYS A 536 45.46 13.63 -14.28
C LYS A 536 44.90 14.44 -15.45
N VAL A 537 45.29 15.70 -15.57
CA VAL A 537 44.92 16.58 -16.68
C VAL A 537 45.99 16.54 -17.76
N SER A 538 45.62 16.15 -18.98
CA SER A 538 46.48 16.17 -20.17
C SER A 538 46.08 17.34 -21.07
N VAL A 539 47.05 18.19 -21.42
CA VAL A 539 46.83 19.43 -22.17
C VAL A 539 47.39 19.28 -23.59
N TYR A 540 46.67 19.84 -24.57
CA TYR A 540 46.97 19.74 -25.99
C TYR A 540 46.86 21.09 -26.69
N ASP A 541 47.68 21.29 -27.71
CA ASP A 541 47.50 22.31 -28.75
C ASP A 541 47.16 21.61 -30.07
N GLY A 542 45.90 21.70 -30.49
CA GLY A 542 45.37 20.85 -31.55
C GLY A 542 45.52 19.36 -31.22
N THR A 543 46.44 18.66 -31.89
CA THR A 543 46.75 17.24 -31.63
C THR A 543 48.07 17.03 -30.87
N GLN A 544 48.87 18.07 -30.69
CA GLN A 544 50.17 18.00 -30.01
C GLN A 544 49.97 18.05 -28.49
N SER A 545 50.60 17.15 -27.74
CA SER A 545 50.58 17.21 -26.28
C SER A 545 51.55 18.28 -25.78
N LEU A 546 51.06 19.13 -24.86
CA LEU A 546 51.85 20.16 -24.19
C LEU A 546 52.35 19.73 -22.81
N GLY A 547 51.88 18.59 -22.31
CA GLY A 547 52.22 18.05 -20.99
C GLY A 547 51.00 17.67 -20.17
N THR A 548 51.26 17.34 -18.90
CA THR A 548 50.23 16.87 -17.96
C THR A 548 50.41 17.51 -16.59
N ALA A 549 49.30 17.73 -15.88
CA ALA A 549 49.27 18.20 -14.51
C ALA A 549 48.31 17.33 -13.68
N THR A 550 48.38 17.41 -12.35
CA THR A 550 47.41 16.74 -11.46
C THR A 550 46.53 17.81 -10.81
N ALA A 551 45.21 17.59 -10.78
CA ALA A 551 44.31 18.46 -10.05
C ALA A 551 44.46 18.27 -8.54
N GLY A 552 44.65 19.36 -7.81
CA GLY A 552 44.74 19.35 -6.35
C GLY A 552 43.41 19.00 -5.68
N ALA A 553 43.40 18.91 -4.35
CA ALA A 553 42.20 18.56 -3.57
C ALA A 553 41.02 19.52 -3.78
N ASN A 554 41.27 20.75 -4.22
CA ASN A 554 40.27 21.76 -4.56
C ASN A 554 39.91 21.77 -6.06
N GLY A 555 40.36 20.79 -6.84
CA GLY A 555 40.15 20.69 -8.29
C GLY A 555 41.04 21.59 -9.15
N THR A 556 41.85 22.47 -8.55
CA THR A 556 42.72 23.38 -9.30
C THR A 556 43.92 22.65 -9.90
N TRP A 557 44.26 22.99 -11.13
CA TRP A 557 45.46 22.49 -11.80
C TRP A 557 46.14 23.60 -12.59
N SER A 558 47.45 23.45 -12.82
CA SER A 558 48.21 24.33 -13.69
C SER A 558 49.34 23.60 -14.39
N LEU A 559 49.70 24.07 -15.57
CA LEU A 559 50.78 23.59 -16.41
C LEU A 559 51.49 24.80 -17.03
N THR A 560 52.80 24.87 -16.87
CA THR A 560 53.66 25.70 -17.71
C THR A 560 54.28 24.76 -18.75
N PRO A 561 53.86 24.83 -20.02
CA PRO A 561 54.35 23.94 -21.05
C PRO A 561 55.80 24.31 -21.43
N ASP A 562 56.38 23.45 -22.26
CA ASP A 562 57.60 23.82 -22.96
C ASP A 562 57.40 24.99 -23.94
N LEU A 563 58.51 25.51 -24.46
CA LEU A 563 58.51 26.66 -25.36
C LEU A 563 57.51 26.44 -26.50
N LEU A 564 56.48 27.29 -26.56
CA LEU A 564 55.53 27.35 -27.67
C LEU A 564 56.07 28.31 -28.74
N ALA A 565 55.87 27.96 -30.01
CA ALA A 565 56.16 28.88 -31.10
C ALA A 565 55.26 30.13 -31.03
N ASN A 566 55.65 31.22 -31.67
CA ASN A 566 54.72 32.32 -31.91
C ASN A 566 53.65 31.89 -32.91
N GLY A 567 52.43 32.40 -32.75
CA GLY A 567 51.29 32.09 -33.60
C GLY A 567 50.01 31.82 -32.82
N ASN A 568 49.00 31.34 -33.53
CA ASN A 568 47.71 30.98 -32.95
C ASN A 568 47.72 29.53 -32.45
N HIS A 569 47.31 29.34 -31.20
CA HIS A 569 47.20 28.04 -30.55
C HIS A 569 45.75 27.77 -30.14
N SER A 570 45.35 26.51 -30.21
CA SER A 570 44.02 26.02 -29.84
C SER A 570 44.13 25.03 -28.69
N ILE A 571 44.13 25.57 -27.47
CA ILE A 571 44.41 24.80 -26.26
C ILE A 571 43.16 24.04 -25.82
N THR A 572 43.32 22.74 -25.60
CA THR A 572 42.29 21.87 -24.99
C THR A 572 42.92 21.03 -23.88
N ALA A 573 42.09 20.52 -22.98
CA ALA A 573 42.52 19.59 -21.94
C ALA A 573 41.52 18.43 -21.78
N LYS A 574 42.02 17.29 -21.31
CA LYS A 574 41.24 16.12 -20.88
C LYS A 574 41.68 15.71 -19.49
N ALA A 575 40.74 15.34 -18.62
CA ALA A 575 41.03 14.77 -17.32
C ALA A 575 40.91 13.24 -17.39
N THR A 576 41.82 12.55 -16.70
CA THR A 576 41.76 11.10 -16.51
C THR A 576 41.73 10.84 -15.00
N ASP A 577 40.68 10.21 -14.51
CA ASP A 577 40.54 9.88 -13.08
C ASP A 577 41.54 8.79 -12.63
N ALA A 578 41.48 8.40 -11.36
CA ALA A 578 42.35 7.35 -10.81
C ALA A 578 42.06 5.95 -11.37
N ALA A 579 40.86 5.72 -11.93
CA ALA A 579 40.44 4.45 -12.52
C ALA A 579 40.80 4.34 -14.01
N GLY A 580 41.25 5.44 -14.63
CA GLY A 580 41.69 5.49 -16.02
C GLY A 580 40.61 5.98 -16.99
N ASN A 581 39.43 6.41 -16.53
CA ASN A 581 38.42 6.96 -17.42
C ASN A 581 38.82 8.36 -17.84
N THR A 582 38.64 8.68 -19.12
CA THR A 582 39.04 9.97 -19.69
C THR A 582 37.84 10.79 -20.08
N SER A 583 37.78 12.04 -19.61
CA SER A 583 36.74 13.01 -19.92
C SER A 583 36.63 13.31 -21.42
N LEU A 584 35.54 13.96 -21.81
CA LEU A 584 35.51 14.74 -23.05
C LEU A 584 36.58 15.85 -23.00
N ALA A 585 36.97 16.35 -24.18
CA ALA A 585 37.86 17.50 -24.26
C ALA A 585 37.15 18.77 -23.77
N SER A 586 37.89 19.65 -23.11
CA SER A 586 37.44 21.01 -22.78
C SER A 586 36.98 21.77 -24.04
N ALA A 587 36.22 22.85 -23.84
CA ALA A 587 36.06 23.85 -24.89
C ALA A 587 37.44 24.37 -25.35
N VAL A 588 37.57 24.64 -26.66
CA VAL A 588 38.82 25.17 -27.24
C VAL A 588 39.07 26.58 -26.70
N ARG A 589 40.24 26.79 -26.12
CA ARG A 589 40.75 28.11 -25.76
C ARG A 589 41.75 28.58 -26.80
N ALA A 590 41.30 29.49 -27.66
CA ALA A 590 42.20 30.18 -28.59
C ALA A 590 43.11 31.15 -27.83
N VAL A 591 44.41 31.10 -28.11
CA VAL A 591 45.41 32.05 -27.61
C VAL A 591 46.43 32.35 -28.71
N THR A 592 46.86 33.59 -28.81
CA THR A 592 47.96 33.99 -29.70
C THR A 592 49.20 34.24 -28.86
N ILE A 593 50.28 33.52 -29.16
CA ILE A 593 51.60 33.74 -28.57
C ILE A 593 52.37 34.66 -29.51
N ALA A 594 52.85 35.79 -28.98
CA ALA A 594 53.58 36.80 -29.73
C ALA A 594 54.68 37.41 -28.83
N SER A 595 55.66 36.60 -28.43
CA SER A 595 56.85 37.13 -27.74
C SER A 595 57.90 37.54 -28.77
N PRO A 596 58.63 38.65 -28.55
CA PRO A 596 59.77 38.98 -29.37
C PRO A 596 60.86 37.91 -29.24
N LEU A 597 61.11 37.20 -30.34
CA LEU A 597 62.32 36.39 -30.46
C LEU A 597 63.47 37.33 -30.81
N ASN A 598 64.50 37.34 -29.97
CA ASN A 598 65.77 38.01 -30.28
C ASN A 598 66.61 37.06 -31.13
N ILE A 599 66.77 37.37 -32.41
CA ILE A 599 67.65 36.66 -33.33
C ILE A 599 68.89 37.54 -33.49
N THR A 600 70.05 37.05 -33.06
CA THR A 600 71.32 37.76 -33.21
C THR A 600 72.22 36.96 -34.15
N GLY A 601 72.70 37.63 -35.20
CA GLY A 601 73.72 37.12 -36.10
C GLY A 601 75.12 37.18 -35.47
N THR A 602 76.11 37.00 -36.31
CA THR A 602 77.52 36.86 -35.96
C THR A 602 78.30 38.04 -36.54
N ALA A 603 79.63 37.92 -36.64
CA ALA A 603 80.46 38.90 -37.34
C ALA A 603 80.71 38.52 -38.82
N GLU A 604 79.98 37.52 -39.32
CA GLU A 604 80.04 37.01 -40.70
C GLU A 604 78.73 37.33 -41.42
N GLY A 605 78.69 37.27 -42.76
CA GLY A 605 77.46 37.49 -43.52
C GLY A 605 76.44 36.35 -43.32
N ASN A 606 75.40 36.60 -42.55
CA ASN A 606 74.39 35.62 -42.20
C ASN A 606 73.15 35.67 -43.09
N THR A 607 72.51 34.51 -43.24
CA THR A 607 71.15 34.40 -43.77
C THR A 607 70.23 33.96 -42.64
N LEU A 608 69.60 34.95 -42.01
CA LEU A 608 68.65 34.78 -40.93
C LEU A 608 67.25 34.53 -41.53
N SER A 609 66.40 33.83 -40.81
CA SER A 609 65.02 33.58 -41.23
C SER A 609 64.06 34.26 -40.29
N ALA A 610 63.20 35.12 -40.83
CA ALA A 610 62.10 35.69 -40.06
C ALA A 610 61.07 34.58 -39.77
N THR A 611 60.72 34.45 -38.49
CA THR A 611 59.66 33.56 -38.03
C THR A 611 58.36 34.33 -37.81
N ALA A 612 57.24 33.65 -37.62
CA ALA A 612 55.99 34.34 -37.29
C ALA A 612 56.10 35.15 -35.97
N GLY A 613 55.44 36.29 -35.91
CA GLY A 613 55.39 37.18 -34.74
C GLY A 613 56.36 38.37 -34.82
N ASN A 614 56.41 39.19 -33.77
CA ASN A 614 57.20 40.43 -33.78
C ASN A 614 58.66 40.15 -33.38
N ASN A 615 59.54 39.78 -34.31
CA ASN A 615 60.93 39.48 -33.98
C ASN A 615 61.77 40.75 -33.82
N TYR A 616 62.84 40.65 -33.01
CA TYR A 616 63.94 41.61 -33.01
C TYR A 616 65.16 40.91 -33.60
N ILE A 617 65.57 41.31 -34.81
CA ILE A 617 66.64 40.66 -35.56
C ILE A 617 67.80 41.64 -35.68
N ASP A 618 68.93 41.28 -35.09
CA ASP A 618 70.19 42.02 -35.18
C ASP A 618 71.17 41.17 -36.00
N GLY A 619 71.56 41.61 -37.20
CA GLY A 619 72.52 40.88 -38.04
C GLY A 619 73.92 40.80 -37.45
N GLY A 620 74.28 41.75 -36.57
CA GLY A 620 75.65 41.87 -36.08
C GLY A 620 76.53 42.65 -37.04
N ALA A 621 77.67 42.09 -37.42
CA ALA A 621 78.60 42.72 -38.37
C ALA A 621 78.75 41.84 -39.61
N GLY A 622 78.88 42.44 -40.78
CA GLY A 622 78.99 41.69 -42.03
C GLY A 622 77.96 42.18 -43.03
N THR A 623 77.58 41.31 -43.97
CA THR A 623 76.48 41.55 -44.91
C THR A 623 75.41 40.52 -44.65
N ASP A 624 74.36 40.96 -43.97
CA ASP A 624 73.32 40.13 -43.40
C ASP A 624 72.01 40.22 -44.20
N SER A 625 71.33 39.09 -44.27
CA SER A 625 70.09 38.93 -45.00
C SER A 625 69.02 38.27 -44.14
N VAL A 626 67.78 38.74 -44.25
CA VAL A 626 66.62 38.14 -43.58
C VAL A 626 65.65 37.59 -44.62
N SER A 627 65.35 36.31 -44.51
CA SER A 627 64.40 35.60 -45.38
C SER A 627 62.99 35.60 -44.79
N PHE A 628 62.03 36.05 -45.58
CA PHE A 628 60.60 36.00 -45.31
C PHE A 628 59.94 34.96 -46.22
N SER A 629 59.08 34.10 -45.65
CA SER A 629 58.47 32.98 -46.37
C SER A 629 57.31 33.40 -47.31
N GLY A 630 56.77 34.60 -47.16
CA GLY A 630 55.68 35.12 -47.99
C GLY A 630 56.15 35.86 -49.25
N ASN A 631 55.20 36.15 -50.15
CA ASN A 631 55.44 37.03 -51.31
C ASN A 631 55.74 38.44 -50.81
N ARG A 632 56.66 39.17 -51.46
CA ARG A 632 57.02 40.55 -51.07
C ARG A 632 55.81 41.49 -50.95
N ALA A 633 54.80 41.33 -51.80
CA ALA A 633 53.58 42.14 -51.77
C ALA A 633 52.78 42.04 -50.46
N ASN A 634 53.04 41.00 -49.66
CA ASN A 634 52.42 40.78 -48.36
C ASN A 634 53.06 41.61 -47.25
N PHE A 635 54.22 42.24 -47.49
CA PHE A 635 54.99 42.92 -46.47
C PHE A 635 55.12 44.41 -46.77
N THR A 636 55.22 45.19 -45.69
CA THR A 636 55.59 46.61 -45.77
C THR A 636 56.89 46.84 -45.03
N VAL A 637 57.85 47.51 -45.67
CA VAL A 637 59.15 47.87 -45.10
C VAL A 637 59.13 49.35 -44.75
N LYS A 638 59.64 49.71 -43.57
CA LYS A 638 59.74 51.09 -43.13
C LYS A 638 61.05 51.36 -42.41
N LYS A 639 61.78 52.41 -42.81
CA LYS A 639 62.98 52.86 -42.10
C LYS A 639 62.62 53.47 -40.75
N THR A 640 63.44 53.17 -39.74
CA THR A 640 63.35 53.71 -38.39
C THR A 640 64.66 54.43 -38.02
N ALA A 641 64.74 54.97 -36.79
CA ALA A 641 65.92 55.67 -36.32
C ALA A 641 67.16 54.77 -36.18
N THR A 642 66.96 53.47 -35.95
CA THR A 642 68.04 52.52 -35.62
C THR A 642 68.11 51.33 -36.58
N GLY A 643 67.33 51.33 -37.66
CA GLY A 643 67.23 50.20 -38.58
C GLY A 643 65.92 50.22 -39.39
N PHE A 644 65.25 49.08 -39.51
CA PHE A 644 64.02 48.93 -40.30
C PHE A 644 62.95 48.14 -39.54
N THR A 645 61.68 48.34 -39.92
CA THR A 645 60.58 47.46 -39.53
C THR A 645 59.97 46.81 -40.76
N VAL A 646 59.65 45.52 -40.66
CA VAL A 646 58.96 44.76 -41.70
C VAL A 646 57.65 44.21 -41.13
N THR A 647 56.52 44.63 -41.71
CA THR A 647 55.18 44.24 -41.24
C THR A 647 54.50 43.35 -42.24
N ASP A 648 54.10 42.14 -41.83
CA ASP A 648 53.19 41.27 -42.58
C ASP A 648 51.77 41.85 -42.55
N THR A 649 51.20 42.11 -43.72
CA THR A 649 49.90 42.78 -43.89
C THR A 649 48.75 41.83 -44.16
N VAL A 650 49.00 40.54 -44.39
CA VAL A 650 47.98 39.56 -44.78
C VAL A 650 48.03 38.26 -43.96
N GLY A 651 49.11 38.03 -43.21
CA GLY A 651 49.29 36.84 -42.36
C GLY A 651 49.36 37.16 -40.86
N SER A 652 49.79 36.15 -40.09
CA SER A 652 50.04 36.25 -38.65
C SER A 652 51.50 36.60 -38.33
N GLY A 653 52.26 37.06 -39.32
CA GLY A 653 53.68 37.35 -39.22
C GLY A 653 54.03 38.52 -38.31
N GLY A 654 53.12 39.46 -38.04
CA GLY A 654 53.39 40.58 -37.12
C GLY A 654 54.29 41.67 -37.71
N THR A 655 54.96 42.43 -36.85
CA THR A 655 55.92 43.49 -37.20
C THR A 655 57.30 43.19 -36.60
N ASP A 656 58.25 42.90 -37.48
CA ASP A 656 59.65 42.65 -37.15
C ASP A 656 60.44 43.95 -37.07
N THR A 657 61.35 44.03 -36.10
CA THR A 657 62.36 45.09 -36.01
C THR A 657 63.71 44.52 -36.42
N LEU A 658 64.35 45.17 -37.38
CA LEU A 658 65.63 44.78 -37.97
C LEU A 658 66.68 45.83 -37.68
N VAL A 659 67.85 45.39 -37.21
CA VAL A 659 69.04 46.22 -36.95
C VAL A 659 70.24 45.52 -37.59
N ASN A 660 71.16 46.28 -38.19
CA ASN A 660 72.33 45.74 -38.89
C ASN A 660 71.96 44.67 -39.94
N ILE A 661 70.97 44.94 -40.78
CA ILE A 661 70.53 44.04 -41.86
C ILE A 661 70.62 44.79 -43.19
N GLU A 662 71.31 44.21 -44.16
CA GLU A 662 71.55 44.82 -45.45
C GLU A 662 70.48 44.42 -46.48
N ARG A 663 69.82 43.26 -46.28
CA ARG A 663 68.93 42.67 -47.30
C ARG A 663 67.73 41.92 -46.74
N LEU A 664 66.61 42.01 -47.45
CA LEU A 664 65.46 41.13 -47.29
C LEU A 664 65.29 40.25 -48.52
N THR A 665 64.96 38.97 -48.31
CA THR A 665 64.62 38.02 -49.38
C THR A 665 63.22 37.45 -49.17
N PHE A 666 62.46 37.31 -50.27
CA PHE A 666 61.08 36.84 -50.25
C PHE A 666 60.91 35.58 -51.10
N SER A 667 59.78 34.88 -50.97
CA SER A 667 59.55 33.60 -51.67
C SER A 667 59.33 33.74 -53.19
N ASP A 668 59.07 34.95 -53.68
CA ASP A 668 59.00 35.28 -55.10
C ASP A 668 60.39 35.49 -55.75
N LYS A 669 61.48 35.21 -55.01
CA LYS A 669 62.88 35.41 -55.41
C LYS A 669 63.23 36.88 -55.68
N LEU A 670 62.43 37.83 -55.21
CA LEU A 670 62.78 39.24 -55.18
C LEU A 670 63.38 39.59 -53.82
N ALA A 671 64.23 40.62 -53.82
CA ALA A 671 64.87 41.12 -52.63
C ALA A 671 64.69 42.63 -52.49
N VAL A 672 64.74 43.09 -51.25
CA VAL A 672 64.78 44.51 -50.92
C VAL A 672 66.13 44.79 -50.27
N GLY A 673 66.90 45.70 -50.86
CA GLY A 673 68.12 46.23 -50.25
C GLY A 673 67.75 47.28 -49.21
N LEU A 674 68.22 47.12 -47.99
CA LEU A 674 67.96 48.03 -46.87
C LEU A 674 69.14 48.98 -46.61
N ASP A 675 70.36 48.51 -46.88
CA ASP A 675 71.57 49.29 -46.68
C ASP A 675 71.77 50.32 -47.81
N ILE A 676 71.49 51.56 -47.45
CA ILE A 676 71.65 52.73 -48.32
C ILE A 676 73.10 53.20 -48.40
N ASP A 677 74.01 52.79 -47.51
CA ASP A 677 75.35 53.37 -47.41
C ASP A 677 76.46 52.36 -47.79
N GLY A 678 76.22 51.06 -47.68
CA GLY A 678 77.11 50.00 -48.18
C GLY A 678 76.79 49.54 -49.61
N ASN A 679 77.16 48.30 -49.94
CA ASN A 679 77.27 47.79 -51.32
C ASN A 679 76.00 48.02 -52.15
N GLY A 680 74.83 47.79 -51.56
CA GLY A 680 73.54 47.98 -52.21
C GLY A 680 73.30 49.42 -52.65
N GLY A 681 73.42 50.35 -51.69
CA GLY A 681 73.29 51.78 -51.95
C GLY A 681 74.36 52.32 -52.90
N GLN A 682 75.61 51.87 -52.78
CA GLN A 682 76.69 52.25 -53.70
C GLN A 682 76.41 51.79 -55.12
N ALA A 683 75.97 50.54 -55.32
CA ALA A 683 75.57 50.02 -56.62
C ALA A 683 74.39 50.81 -57.20
N TYR A 684 73.40 51.19 -56.37
CA TYR A 684 72.28 52.02 -56.81
C TYR A 684 72.74 53.42 -57.24
N ARG A 685 73.57 54.08 -56.43
CA ARG A 685 74.09 55.43 -56.68
C ARG A 685 74.93 55.50 -57.94
N ILE A 686 75.81 54.53 -58.16
CA ILE A 686 76.64 54.51 -59.36
C ILE A 686 75.81 54.22 -60.60
N TYR A 687 74.77 53.39 -60.49
CA TYR A 687 73.81 53.16 -61.56
C TYR A 687 73.11 54.45 -61.97
N GLN A 688 72.61 55.21 -60.99
CA GLN A 688 71.94 56.48 -61.23
C GLN A 688 72.91 57.54 -61.78
N ALA A 689 74.12 57.64 -61.22
CA ALA A 689 75.15 58.56 -61.73
C ALA A 689 75.56 58.24 -63.17
N ALA A 690 75.69 56.96 -63.51
CA ALA A 690 76.05 56.52 -64.85
C ALA A 690 74.93 56.73 -65.88
N PHE A 691 73.67 56.54 -65.50
CA PHE A 691 72.58 56.41 -66.48
C PHE A 691 71.41 57.38 -66.33
N ASP A 692 71.36 58.16 -65.24
CA ASP A 692 70.28 59.11 -64.87
C ASP A 692 68.88 58.49 -64.95
N ARG A 693 68.75 57.27 -64.41
CA ARG A 693 67.49 56.56 -64.32
C ARG A 693 67.50 55.58 -63.16
N ALA A 694 66.32 55.12 -62.78
CA ALA A 694 66.19 53.98 -61.89
C ALA A 694 66.86 52.73 -62.51
N PRO A 695 67.58 51.95 -61.70
CA PRO A 695 68.16 50.69 -62.14
C PRO A 695 67.09 49.65 -62.47
N ASP A 696 67.39 48.74 -63.41
CA ASP A 696 66.57 47.53 -63.55
C ASP A 696 66.95 46.50 -62.48
N LEU A 697 65.97 45.71 -62.05
CA LEU A 697 66.12 44.83 -60.88
C LEU A 697 67.23 43.79 -61.04
N ALA A 698 67.40 43.24 -62.25
CA ALA A 698 68.37 42.18 -62.54
C ALA A 698 69.79 42.74 -62.66
N GLY A 699 69.97 43.85 -63.39
CA GLY A 699 71.23 44.54 -63.53
C GLY A 699 71.74 45.07 -62.19
N LEU A 700 70.86 45.63 -61.36
CA LEU A 700 71.21 46.05 -60.00
C LEU A 700 71.69 44.87 -59.16
N GLY A 701 70.95 43.75 -59.20
CA GLY A 701 71.32 42.55 -58.48
C GLY A 701 72.66 41.96 -58.89
N TYR A 702 73.00 42.02 -60.18
CA TYR A 702 74.32 41.62 -60.69
C TYR A 702 75.45 42.44 -60.06
N TRP A 703 75.33 43.77 -60.05
CA TRP A 703 76.36 44.65 -59.50
C TRP A 703 76.48 44.51 -57.98
N ILE A 704 75.36 44.37 -57.28
CA ILE A 704 75.36 44.09 -55.83
C ILE A 704 76.06 42.75 -55.56
N GLY A 705 75.73 41.69 -56.29
CA GLY A 705 76.37 40.38 -56.13
C GLY A 705 77.88 40.42 -56.40
N ARG A 706 78.33 41.25 -57.34
CA ARG A 706 79.76 41.49 -57.61
C ARG A 706 80.46 42.18 -56.43
N MET A 707 79.83 43.18 -55.83
CA MET A 707 80.40 43.91 -54.68
C MET A 707 80.44 43.03 -53.44
N ASP A 708 79.43 42.21 -53.21
CA ASP A 708 79.42 41.22 -52.13
C ASP A 708 80.50 40.14 -52.31
N ALA A 709 80.84 39.80 -53.55
CA ALA A 709 81.97 38.93 -53.87
C ALA A 709 83.35 39.62 -53.76
N GLY A 710 83.39 40.86 -53.28
CA GLY A 710 84.62 41.60 -53.00
C GLY A 710 85.08 42.57 -54.11
N ALA A 711 84.28 42.79 -55.16
CA ALA A 711 84.61 43.80 -56.16
C ALA A 711 84.53 45.22 -55.56
N SER A 712 85.58 46.00 -55.75
CA SER A 712 85.62 47.41 -55.33
C SER A 712 84.67 48.27 -56.17
N LEU A 713 84.23 49.41 -55.60
CA LEU A 713 83.43 50.40 -56.33
C LEU A 713 84.10 50.86 -57.63
N ARG A 714 85.44 50.92 -57.65
CA ARG A 714 86.22 51.24 -58.86
C ARG A 714 86.08 50.18 -59.95
N GLU A 715 86.13 48.90 -59.59
CA GLU A 715 85.97 47.79 -60.55
C GLU A 715 84.55 47.73 -61.09
N VAL A 716 83.56 48.01 -60.23
CA VAL A 716 82.17 48.18 -60.66
C VAL A 716 82.05 49.35 -61.63
N ALA A 717 82.58 50.53 -61.28
CA ALA A 717 82.61 51.70 -62.15
C ALA A 717 83.25 51.41 -63.51
N GLN A 718 84.34 50.65 -63.53
CA GLN A 718 84.99 50.22 -64.76
C GLN A 718 84.08 49.32 -65.59
N GLY A 719 83.33 48.43 -64.95
CA GLY A 719 82.30 47.62 -65.59
C GLY A 719 81.18 48.45 -66.21
N PHE A 720 80.70 49.50 -65.52
CA PHE A 720 79.72 50.44 -66.08
C PHE A 720 80.31 51.17 -67.30
N VAL A 721 81.49 51.78 -67.17
CA VAL A 721 82.15 52.52 -68.25
C VAL A 721 82.42 51.63 -69.48
N GLY A 722 82.72 50.35 -69.25
CA GLY A 722 82.96 49.36 -70.30
C GLY A 722 81.70 48.72 -70.88
N SER A 723 80.51 49.06 -70.40
CA SER A 723 79.26 48.45 -70.86
C SER A 723 78.76 49.05 -72.18
N ASP A 724 78.07 48.23 -72.98
CA ASP A 724 77.43 48.69 -74.23
C ASP A 724 76.39 49.80 -73.98
N GLU A 725 75.64 49.70 -72.87
CA GLU A 725 74.66 50.75 -72.51
C GLU A 725 75.36 52.10 -72.26
N PHE A 726 76.49 52.09 -71.55
CA PHE A 726 77.26 53.29 -71.31
C PHE A 726 77.83 53.85 -72.62
N ALA A 727 78.36 53.00 -73.49
CA ALA A 727 78.83 53.41 -74.81
C ALA A 727 77.73 54.10 -75.63
N ILE A 728 76.50 53.58 -75.59
CA ILE A 728 75.33 54.16 -76.28
C ILE A 728 74.96 55.52 -75.68
N ARG A 729 74.84 55.63 -74.35
CA ARG A 729 74.41 56.87 -73.68
C ARG A 729 75.45 57.99 -73.77
N TYR A 730 76.73 57.64 -73.75
CA TYR A 730 77.80 58.64 -73.76
C TYR A 730 78.29 59.01 -75.17
N GLY A 731 77.96 58.23 -76.21
CA GLY A 731 78.13 58.63 -77.62
C GLY A 731 79.22 57.87 -78.39
N GLY A 732 79.15 56.53 -78.43
CA GLY A 732 79.93 55.70 -79.35
C GLY A 732 81.18 55.04 -78.76
N GLY A 733 81.18 54.73 -77.45
CA GLY A 733 82.24 53.93 -76.80
C GLY A 733 83.46 54.70 -76.32
N ASN A 734 83.67 55.94 -76.79
CA ASN A 734 84.74 56.80 -76.29
C ASN A 734 84.33 58.29 -76.34
N PRO A 735 83.45 58.77 -75.42
CA PRO A 735 83.06 60.19 -75.35
C PRO A 735 84.29 61.09 -75.19
N THR A 736 84.19 62.37 -75.57
CA THR A 736 85.22 63.34 -75.15
C THR A 736 85.18 63.53 -73.64
N ASN A 737 86.31 63.92 -73.03
CA ASN A 737 86.37 64.23 -71.60
C ASN A 737 85.37 65.32 -71.21
N PHE A 738 85.19 66.33 -72.07
CA PHE A 738 84.19 67.38 -71.91
C PHE A 738 82.75 66.83 -71.88
N ASP A 739 82.38 66.03 -72.87
CA ASP A 739 81.02 65.45 -72.97
C ASP A 739 80.73 64.51 -71.80
N TYR A 740 81.75 63.77 -71.36
CA TYR A 740 81.64 62.85 -70.24
C TYR A 740 81.36 63.57 -68.92
N ILE A 741 82.16 64.59 -68.57
CA ILE A 741 81.93 65.39 -67.34
C ILE A 741 80.60 66.14 -67.43
N THR A 742 80.26 66.72 -68.58
CA THR A 742 78.99 67.44 -68.76
C THR A 742 77.79 66.54 -68.46
N LYS A 743 77.80 65.31 -68.99
CA LYS A 743 76.73 64.34 -68.72
C LYS A 743 76.70 63.89 -67.26
N LEU A 744 77.85 63.64 -66.63
CA LEU A 744 77.88 63.30 -65.20
C LEU A 744 77.31 64.41 -64.30
N TYR A 745 77.67 65.67 -64.56
CA TYR A 745 77.10 66.80 -63.84
C TYR A 745 75.59 66.90 -64.01
N ASN A 746 75.08 66.66 -65.22
CA ASN A 746 73.63 66.64 -65.46
C ASN A 746 72.94 65.48 -64.73
N ASN A 747 73.54 64.29 -64.75
CA ASN A 747 72.97 63.09 -64.13
C ASN A 747 72.94 63.17 -62.60
N VAL A 748 73.96 63.79 -61.99
CA VAL A 748 74.17 63.78 -60.53
C VAL A 748 73.71 65.07 -59.85
N LEU A 749 73.95 66.23 -60.47
CA LEU A 749 73.62 67.52 -59.86
C LEU A 749 72.33 68.13 -60.41
N HIS A 750 71.79 67.60 -61.52
CA HIS A 750 70.62 68.12 -62.25
C HIS A 750 70.66 69.63 -62.48
N ARG A 751 71.87 70.20 -62.60
CA ARG A 751 72.13 71.63 -62.84
C ARG A 751 73.39 71.80 -63.69
N PRO A 752 73.53 72.94 -64.39
CA PRO A 752 74.75 73.25 -65.13
C PRO A 752 75.98 73.20 -64.20
N ALA A 753 77.09 72.67 -64.71
CA ALA A 753 78.32 72.54 -63.94
C ALA A 753 78.88 73.90 -63.55
N GLU A 754 79.33 74.04 -62.30
CA GLU A 754 80.03 75.23 -61.85
C GLU A 754 81.41 75.31 -62.52
N THR A 755 81.77 76.48 -63.07
CA THR A 755 82.97 76.65 -63.91
C THR A 755 84.24 76.09 -63.28
N ASN A 756 84.47 76.34 -61.99
CA ASN A 756 85.69 75.90 -61.31
C ASN A 756 85.73 74.38 -61.08
N GLY A 757 84.60 73.78 -60.67
CA GLY A 757 84.50 72.34 -60.47
C GLY A 757 84.57 71.57 -61.78
N PHE A 758 83.90 72.07 -62.82
CA PHE A 758 83.94 71.50 -64.16
C PHE A 758 85.38 71.49 -64.73
N ASN A 759 86.08 72.63 -64.63
CA ASN A 759 87.46 72.75 -65.10
C ASN A 759 88.43 71.85 -64.32
N TYR A 760 88.23 71.68 -63.01
CA TYR A 760 89.02 70.76 -62.20
C TYR A 760 88.92 69.32 -62.70
N TRP A 761 87.69 68.82 -62.92
CA TRP A 761 87.50 67.44 -63.40
C TRP A 761 87.98 67.23 -64.83
N LEU A 762 87.87 68.25 -65.68
CA LEU A 762 88.41 68.23 -67.03
C LEU A 762 89.95 68.15 -67.00
N ASP A 763 90.61 68.98 -66.19
CA ASP A 763 92.07 68.92 -65.98
C ASP A 763 92.53 67.56 -65.46
N VAL A 764 91.83 67.01 -64.45
CA VAL A 764 92.14 65.70 -63.87
C VAL A 764 92.13 64.59 -64.92
N MET A 765 91.18 64.61 -65.87
CA MET A 765 91.12 63.60 -66.92
C MET A 765 92.07 63.89 -68.09
N ASP A 766 92.23 65.13 -68.51
CA ASP A 766 93.11 65.51 -69.63
C ASP A 766 94.60 65.32 -69.28
N THR A 767 94.95 65.46 -68.00
CA THR A 767 96.30 65.18 -67.48
C THR A 767 96.50 63.72 -67.04
N ASN A 768 95.52 62.84 -67.30
CA ASN A 768 95.52 61.42 -66.93
C ASN A 768 95.75 61.15 -65.42
N ARG A 769 95.32 62.07 -64.54
CA ARG A 769 95.42 61.90 -63.09
C ARG A 769 94.35 60.97 -62.51
N ALA A 770 93.24 60.80 -63.24
CA ALA A 770 92.22 59.79 -62.95
C ALA A 770 91.60 59.27 -64.25
N THR A 771 91.22 57.99 -64.22
CA THR A 771 90.43 57.32 -65.25
C THR A 771 88.95 57.71 -65.16
N ARG A 772 88.18 57.49 -66.23
CA ARG A 772 86.72 57.72 -66.22
C ARG A 772 85.99 56.93 -65.14
N ALA A 773 86.40 55.68 -64.91
CA ALA A 773 85.82 54.83 -63.86
C ALA A 773 86.04 55.43 -62.46
N GLU A 774 87.23 55.97 -62.19
CA GLU A 774 87.51 56.65 -60.93
C GLU A 774 86.66 57.92 -60.79
N VAL A 775 86.54 58.74 -61.84
CA VAL A 775 85.67 59.92 -61.83
C VAL A 775 84.20 59.55 -61.62
N LEU A 776 83.68 58.50 -62.28
CA LEU A 776 82.32 58.01 -62.06
C LEU A 776 82.08 57.61 -60.60
N ALA A 777 83.00 56.86 -60.01
CA ALA A 777 82.92 56.46 -58.60
C ALA A 777 82.95 57.67 -57.66
N TYR A 778 83.74 58.71 -57.98
CA TYR A 778 83.74 59.95 -57.21
C TYR A 778 82.40 60.69 -57.30
N PHE A 779 81.81 60.78 -58.49
CA PHE A 779 80.51 61.43 -58.67
C PHE A 779 79.38 60.64 -58.00
N SER A 780 79.41 59.30 -58.08
CA SER A 780 78.40 58.47 -57.45
C SER A 780 78.39 58.62 -55.92
N GLU A 781 79.54 58.84 -55.31
CA GLU A 781 79.70 59.05 -53.87
C GLU A 781 79.79 60.52 -53.45
N SER A 782 79.43 61.44 -54.34
CA SER A 782 79.28 62.86 -53.95
C SER A 782 78.14 63.02 -52.94
N SER A 783 78.29 63.97 -52.02
CA SER A 783 77.28 64.31 -51.01
C SER A 783 75.92 64.61 -51.61
N GLU A 784 75.91 65.24 -52.77
CA GLU A 784 74.72 65.61 -53.53
C GLU A 784 74.02 64.38 -54.11
N ASN A 785 74.77 63.48 -54.76
CA ASN A 785 74.19 62.23 -55.26
C ASN A 785 73.64 61.38 -54.11
N GLN A 786 74.42 61.24 -53.03
CA GLN A 786 74.01 60.52 -51.84
C GLN A 786 72.71 61.10 -51.27
N ALA A 787 72.61 62.42 -51.08
CA ALA A 787 71.40 63.04 -50.56
C ALA A 787 70.17 62.83 -51.46
N GLN A 788 70.33 62.93 -52.79
CA GLN A 788 69.24 62.69 -53.74
C GLN A 788 68.78 61.23 -53.72
N VAL A 789 69.73 60.30 -53.79
CA VAL A 789 69.44 58.86 -53.81
C VAL A 789 68.84 58.41 -52.48
N ILE A 790 69.45 58.78 -51.35
CA ILE A 790 68.97 58.42 -50.01
C ILE A 790 67.55 58.97 -49.79
N GLY A 791 67.25 60.18 -50.25
CA GLY A 791 65.89 60.74 -50.17
C GLY A 791 64.86 59.91 -50.94
N SER A 792 65.26 59.28 -52.04
CA SER A 792 64.37 58.39 -52.82
C SER A 792 64.21 56.99 -52.22
N ILE A 793 65.19 56.52 -51.43
CA ILE A 793 65.23 55.17 -50.84
C ILE A 793 64.86 55.24 -49.34
N THR A 794 63.59 55.52 -49.07
CA THR A 794 63.10 55.62 -47.67
C THR A 794 62.76 54.26 -47.06
N ASN A 795 62.40 53.25 -47.86
CA ASN A 795 61.94 51.93 -47.40
C ASN A 795 62.77 50.76 -47.96
N GLY A 796 64.00 51.07 -48.38
CA GLY A 796 64.81 50.18 -49.21
C GLY A 796 64.46 50.28 -50.70
N PHE A 797 65.16 49.50 -51.51
CA PHE A 797 64.97 49.45 -52.97
C PHE A 797 64.91 48.00 -53.45
N ASP A 798 64.18 47.76 -54.52
CA ASP A 798 63.97 46.43 -55.06
C ASP A 798 65.14 45.98 -55.97
N PHE A 799 65.46 44.70 -55.94
CA PHE A 799 66.32 44.04 -56.93
C PHE A 799 66.07 42.53 -57.00
N THR A 800 66.63 41.87 -58.00
CA THR A 800 66.62 40.41 -58.14
C THR A 800 68.00 39.87 -57.78
N PRO A 801 68.17 39.05 -56.72
CA PRO A 801 69.48 38.52 -56.34
C PRO A 801 70.19 37.80 -57.48
N TYR A 802 71.45 38.16 -57.71
CA TYR A 802 72.29 37.46 -58.67
C TYR A 802 72.79 36.14 -58.09
N THR A 803 72.68 35.05 -58.83
CA THR A 803 72.97 33.70 -58.35
C THR A 803 74.22 33.05 -58.97
N GLY A 804 75.05 33.83 -59.66
CA GLY A 804 76.28 33.35 -60.31
C GLY A 804 76.09 33.08 -61.80
#